data_AF-A0A177V8K2-F1
#
_entry.id   AF-A0A177V8K2-F1
#
_cell.length_a   1.000
_cell.length_b   1.000
_cell.length_c   1.000
_cell.angle_alpha   90.00
_cell.angle_beta   90.00
_cell.angle_gamma   90.00
#
_symmetry.space_group_name_H-M   'P 1'
#
loop_
_entity.id
_entity.type
_entity.pdbx_description
1 polymer ?
#
loop_
_entity_poly.entity_id
_entity_poly.type
_entity_poly.pdbx_seq_one_letter_code
_entity_poly.pdbx_strand_id
1 'polypeptide(L)'
;MTAPTERIKLTPIQRHYLVKALSHMQMQKEWGHLERLGALTKYGNPFSHERPVLKRLKAELDKTEKGYIDRKNDEDDTASAGDADLKEDTGDLECPESPLLRHLFHCHLRTVPGLDEAPDTYFSQRWQPLFDEAALRNFSHSAERAEMSKRRFYPILATRYLGAFVARGVGIRADEGELRGPGPGDPGTEAWDVGKKWGAGTCKRGLAHPVRIDDVLMAKIDGLFDGAEGEAWKRAGAETKRVHGAWQQWKEDVIENETGLERTFNQLDISNIKNLPPNYRSAAEYARNFAAEWMRYFVVVQPGADELFSALKIIHMLFPYWGAIQLLRVDNAQKVIAGILAILLARPGGTPSLIQRIVSAVVGSQAKALEKKLIKPLRQVIGDSRITQAVDAYVNRGSWTEKAAVKKEAQEGRNDILTVILLRAQALPEEETMEMQQAFITSPLLSDIELAYPPSCLHEDERRPPPVLNATNGPLALKFAQSKLYLRNVLKKRDREQVVAMSNSSLIPATIKDTLNAVFYKAISTIAKHANLAARLGDLQAFNNDAINVRSHSLNTRADWIALAARHENSLFLFFHEMASIIAPLAEWTQYGVDYMALSTTDPLHPDNDAAERIEVNVEDLMAQSGLSPEENKMILDEVDALSTHVLYSKVRIELETRRTYLSALPDAFPPSGLSRTDVPTESMRQRIEDVDSLLAELMQAEGIQREDGTCRSSARGTEAHLYPWAYFDQPDPTGQQLTRLDVDGEKSSTPPPPPRFEPTELSAPIPSMPTTRKLLPAWTMVLERALPNWEDAVKNEPGRPGAASDQEGGSGGGGGGRTGLGETQTDAGSSVYTSAGTVRSKGGISRLFGRQNK
;
A
#
# COMPACT_ATOMS: atom_id res chain seq x y z
N MET A 1 13.73 44.35 -13.74
CA MET A 1 13.56 43.41 -14.87
C MET A 1 14.61 42.33 -14.75
N THR A 2 14.28 41.23 -14.08
CA THR A 2 15.04 39.98 -14.20
C THR A 2 14.85 39.42 -15.60
N ALA A 3 15.87 38.76 -16.16
CA ALA A 3 15.72 38.07 -17.43
C ALA A 3 14.65 36.98 -17.31
N PRO A 4 13.88 36.67 -18.38
CA PRO A 4 12.96 35.54 -18.34
C PRO A 4 13.77 34.26 -18.16
N THR A 5 13.59 33.59 -17.02
CA THR A 5 14.12 32.25 -16.79
C THR A 5 13.60 31.34 -17.90
N GLU A 6 14.50 30.69 -18.63
CA GLU A 6 14.13 29.79 -19.72
C GLU A 6 13.25 28.66 -19.14
N ARG A 7 11.96 28.62 -19.51
CA ARG A 7 11.03 27.60 -19.03
C ARG A 7 11.53 26.24 -19.51
N ILE A 8 11.84 25.37 -18.56
CA ILE A 8 12.18 23.98 -18.81
C ILE A 8 11.01 23.33 -19.54
N LYS A 9 11.25 22.69 -20.67
CA LYS A 9 10.22 21.93 -21.41
C LYS A 9 10.34 20.45 -21.08
N LEU A 10 9.30 19.86 -20.49
CA LEU A 10 9.28 18.42 -20.19
C LEU A 10 8.72 17.62 -21.36
N THR A 11 9.16 16.36 -21.48
CA THR A 11 8.49 15.37 -22.33
C THR A 11 7.22 14.84 -21.64
N PRO A 12 6.23 14.31 -22.39
CA PRO A 12 5.04 13.69 -21.76
C PRO A 12 5.38 12.52 -20.83
N ILE A 13 6.45 11.77 -21.13
CA ILE A 13 6.97 10.70 -20.26
C ILE A 13 7.51 11.27 -18.94
N GLN A 14 8.27 12.37 -18.99
CA GLN A 14 8.76 13.03 -17.78
C GLN A 14 7.61 13.59 -16.92
N ARG A 15 6.60 14.23 -17.53
CA ARG A 15 5.40 14.66 -16.79
C ARG A 15 4.67 13.47 -16.16
N HIS A 16 4.48 12.38 -16.91
CA HIS A 16 3.87 11.14 -16.42
C HIS A 16 4.56 10.64 -15.14
N TYR A 17 5.87 10.45 -15.19
CA TYR A 17 6.62 9.84 -14.09
C TYR A 17 6.85 10.79 -12.92
N LEU A 18 6.97 12.10 -13.16
CA LEU A 18 7.11 13.10 -12.10
C LEU A 18 5.81 13.24 -11.28
N VAL A 19 4.66 13.44 -11.92
CA VAL A 19 3.36 13.50 -11.22
C VAL A 19 3.06 12.19 -10.50
N LYS A 20 3.37 11.05 -11.13
CA LYS A 20 3.26 9.74 -10.47
C LYS A 20 4.14 9.64 -9.23
N ALA A 21 5.42 10.02 -9.33
CA ALA A 21 6.36 9.96 -8.20
C ALA A 21 5.90 10.84 -7.04
N LEU A 22 5.53 12.10 -7.31
CA LEU A 22 5.02 13.04 -6.31
C LEU A 22 3.73 12.54 -5.64
N SER A 23 2.78 11.98 -6.40
CA SER A 23 1.56 11.38 -5.86
C SER A 23 1.84 10.23 -4.88
N HIS A 24 2.77 9.33 -5.23
CA HIS A 24 3.15 8.21 -4.36
C HIS A 24 3.91 8.70 -3.11
N MET A 25 4.86 9.63 -3.27
CA MET A 25 5.63 10.19 -2.16
C MET A 25 4.75 10.96 -1.17
N GLN A 26 3.76 11.72 -1.66
CA GLN A 26 2.79 12.42 -0.82
C GLN A 26 1.93 11.43 -0.03
N MET A 27 1.36 10.42 -0.70
CA MET A 27 0.58 9.38 -0.02
C MET A 27 1.41 8.67 1.07
N GLN A 28 2.68 8.37 0.79
CA GLN A 28 3.58 7.72 1.73
C GLN A 28 4.01 8.61 2.90
N LYS A 29 4.05 9.93 2.72
CA LYS A 29 4.19 10.91 3.80
C LYS A 29 2.97 10.87 4.71
N GLU A 30 1.77 10.94 4.13
CA GLU A 30 0.49 10.98 4.86
C GLU A 30 0.17 9.67 5.61
N TRP A 31 0.55 8.49 5.10
CA TRP A 31 0.45 7.24 5.88
C TRP A 31 1.23 7.32 7.20
N GLY A 32 2.37 8.03 7.21
CA GLY A 32 3.15 8.31 8.43
C GLY A 32 2.50 9.32 9.37
N HIS A 33 1.49 10.08 8.93
CA HIS A 33 0.67 10.93 9.80
C HIS A 33 -0.42 10.11 10.50
N LEU A 34 -1.03 9.15 9.80
CA LEU A 34 -2.06 8.24 10.35
C LEU A 34 -1.53 7.35 11.51
N GLU A 35 -0.21 7.18 11.60
CA GLU A 35 0.45 6.51 12.72
C GLU A 35 0.49 7.34 14.02
N ARG A 36 0.16 8.64 13.97
CA ARG A 36 0.19 9.57 15.11
C ARG A 36 -1.10 9.50 15.92
N LEU A 37 -0.94 9.87 17.19
CA LEU A 37 -2.01 9.96 18.17
C LEU A 37 -2.98 11.09 17.79
N GLY A 38 -4.29 10.81 17.74
CA GLY A 38 -5.29 11.78 17.31
C GLY A 38 -5.34 12.03 15.79
N ALA A 39 -4.62 11.28 14.94
CA ALA A 39 -4.57 11.58 13.50
C ALA A 39 -5.94 11.60 12.80
N LEU A 40 -6.88 10.75 13.23
CA LEU A 40 -8.25 10.71 12.68
C LEU A 40 -9.14 11.88 13.14
N THR A 41 -8.78 12.60 14.21
CA THR A 41 -9.47 13.85 14.58
C THR A 41 -9.36 14.90 13.47
N LYS A 42 -8.24 14.89 12.73
CA LYS A 42 -8.02 15.75 11.56
C LYS A 42 -8.76 15.31 10.30
N TYR A 43 -9.54 14.24 10.31
CA TYR A 43 -10.27 13.77 9.12
C TYR A 43 -11.70 14.35 8.99
N GLY A 44 -12.22 15.02 10.02
CA GLY A 44 -13.58 15.57 10.05
C GLY A 44 -14.67 14.51 10.27
N ASN A 45 -15.94 14.91 10.22
CA ASN A 45 -17.12 14.02 10.31
C ASN A 45 -16.96 12.85 9.34
N PRO A 46 -16.97 11.58 9.79
CA PRO A 46 -17.65 11.07 10.98
C PRO A 46 -16.76 10.84 12.20
N PHE A 47 -15.51 11.30 12.16
CA PHE A 47 -14.62 11.29 13.33
C PHE A 47 -14.90 12.48 14.25
N SER A 48 -14.58 12.32 15.53
CA SER A 48 -14.74 13.37 16.52
C SER A 48 -13.57 14.36 16.48
N HIS A 49 -13.89 15.65 16.51
CA HIS A 49 -12.92 16.74 16.72
C HIS A 49 -12.22 16.64 18.10
N GLU A 50 -12.83 15.93 19.06
CA GLU A 50 -12.20 15.60 20.34
C GLU A 50 -11.52 14.22 20.29
N ARG A 51 -10.32 14.14 20.86
CA ARG A 51 -9.54 12.90 20.97
C ARG A 51 -10.15 11.93 22.00
N PRO A 52 -10.27 10.61 21.70
CA PRO A 52 -10.90 9.65 22.61
C PRO A 52 -10.09 9.40 23.90
N VAL A 53 -10.76 9.43 25.06
CA VAL A 53 -10.11 9.25 26.38
C VAL A 53 -9.97 7.77 26.75
N LEU A 54 -8.83 7.16 26.40
CA LEU A 54 -8.53 5.73 26.63
C LEU A 54 -8.12 5.39 28.08
N LYS A 55 -8.97 5.69 29.06
CA LYS A 55 -8.69 5.55 30.52
C LYS A 55 -8.15 4.17 30.94
N ARG A 56 -8.67 3.09 30.35
CA ARG A 56 -8.24 1.72 30.66
C ARG A 56 -6.81 1.43 30.18
N LEU A 57 -6.45 1.94 28.99
CA LEU A 57 -5.10 1.77 28.45
C LEU A 57 -4.11 2.60 29.24
N LYS A 58 -4.45 3.84 29.64
CA LYS A 58 -3.62 4.62 30.57
C LYS A 58 -3.32 3.79 31.84
N ALA A 59 -4.36 3.29 32.51
CA ALA A 59 -4.17 2.46 33.72
C ALA A 59 -3.45 1.09 33.49
N GLU A 60 -3.32 0.62 32.25
CA GLU A 60 -2.52 -0.57 31.88
C GLU A 60 -1.04 -0.19 31.71
N LEU A 61 -0.77 0.94 31.06
CA LEU A 61 0.56 1.51 30.88
C LEU A 61 1.15 1.98 32.21
N ASP A 62 0.40 2.77 32.99
CA ASP A 62 0.80 3.28 34.32
C ASP A 62 1.20 2.13 35.28
N LYS A 63 0.55 0.97 35.17
CA LYS A 63 0.88 -0.23 35.97
C LYS A 63 2.13 -0.95 35.48
N THR A 64 2.35 -0.95 34.17
CA THR A 64 3.55 -1.54 33.56
C THR A 64 4.79 -0.72 33.92
N GLU A 65 4.65 0.60 33.97
CA GLU A 65 5.68 1.55 34.43
C GLU A 65 5.96 1.39 35.93
N LYS A 66 4.93 1.44 36.79
CA LYS A 66 5.09 1.26 38.25
C LYS A 66 5.68 -0.10 38.63
N GLY A 67 5.23 -1.19 37.99
CA GLY A 67 5.77 -2.53 38.20
C GLY A 67 7.22 -2.73 37.71
N TYR A 68 7.78 -1.76 36.98
CA TYR A 68 9.20 -1.69 36.64
C TYR A 68 9.99 -0.87 37.67
N ILE A 69 9.42 0.26 38.15
CA ILE A 69 10.00 1.08 39.22
C ILE A 69 10.12 0.26 40.52
N ASP A 70 9.06 -0.46 40.93
CA ASP A 70 9.07 -1.34 42.11
C ASP A 70 10.09 -2.50 42.03
N ARG A 71 10.65 -2.79 40.85
CA ARG A 71 11.76 -3.77 40.68
C ARG A 71 13.15 -3.13 40.69
N LYS A 72 13.23 -1.81 40.67
CA LYS A 72 14.49 -1.06 40.67
C LYS A 72 14.74 -0.31 41.98
N ASN A 73 13.71 -0.10 42.79
CA ASN A 73 13.77 0.53 44.11
C ASN A 73 14.40 -0.35 45.22
N ASP A 74 15.54 -0.99 44.91
CA ASP A 74 16.56 -1.31 45.92
C ASP A 74 17.75 -0.33 45.85
N GLU A 75 17.90 0.49 44.79
CA GLU A 75 18.91 1.57 44.72
C GLU A 75 18.47 2.78 43.84
N ASP A 76 18.51 3.97 44.46
CA ASP A 76 18.26 5.35 44.00
C ASP A 76 16.84 5.80 43.53
N ASP A 77 16.26 6.71 44.33
CA ASP A 77 15.04 7.49 44.06
C ASP A 77 15.34 8.74 43.21
N THR A 78 14.85 8.80 41.96
CA THR A 78 14.47 10.07 41.28
C THR A 78 13.68 9.81 39.98
N ALA A 79 12.39 9.48 40.10
CA ALA A 79 11.48 9.38 38.95
C ALA A 79 10.01 9.71 39.31
N SER A 80 9.75 10.95 39.76
CA SER A 80 8.39 11.44 40.04
C SER A 80 8.07 12.72 39.25
N ALA A 81 7.87 12.58 37.92
CA ALA A 81 7.45 13.68 37.05
C ALA A 81 6.46 13.30 35.93
N GLY A 82 6.12 12.01 35.73
CA GLY A 82 5.46 11.55 34.50
C GLY A 82 3.95 11.80 34.32
N ASP A 83 3.25 12.48 35.25
CA ASP A 83 1.77 12.58 35.21
C ASP A 83 1.23 13.94 34.68
N ALA A 84 2.12 14.91 34.41
CA ALA A 84 1.76 16.19 33.75
C ALA A 84 1.92 16.12 32.22
N ASP A 85 3.03 15.55 31.75
CA ASP A 85 3.49 15.60 30.35
C ASP A 85 2.52 14.96 29.34
N LEU A 86 1.68 13.99 29.76
CA LEU A 86 0.66 13.39 28.89
C LEU A 86 -0.49 14.36 28.50
N LYS A 87 -0.57 15.54 29.12
CA LYS A 87 -1.52 16.60 28.75
C LYS A 87 -0.84 17.83 28.14
N GLU A 88 0.34 18.22 28.62
CA GLU A 88 1.06 19.39 28.09
C GLU A 88 1.94 19.03 26.87
N ASP A 89 2.66 17.91 26.89
CA ASP A 89 3.71 17.60 25.88
C ASP A 89 3.24 16.70 24.72
N THR A 90 1.95 16.33 24.70
CA THR A 90 1.28 15.88 23.45
C THR A 90 0.39 16.96 22.82
N GLY A 91 0.47 18.21 23.31
CA GLY A 91 -0.42 19.31 22.94
C GLY A 91 -0.13 19.93 21.56
N ASP A 92 1.14 20.26 21.27
CA ASP A 92 1.50 21.21 20.20
C ASP A 92 2.40 20.65 19.08
N LEU A 93 2.52 19.32 18.96
CA LEU A 93 2.96 18.72 17.69
C LEU A 93 1.74 18.55 16.78
N GLU A 94 1.34 19.65 16.13
CA GLU A 94 0.25 19.70 15.15
C GLU A 94 0.25 18.44 14.29
N CYS A 95 -0.86 17.70 14.31
CA CYS A 95 -0.99 16.52 13.44
C CYS A 95 -1.00 17.03 12.00
N PRO A 96 0.00 16.69 11.17
CA PRO A 96 0.17 17.38 9.90
C PRO A 96 -0.97 17.05 8.95
N GLU A 97 -1.30 18.03 8.13
CA GLU A 97 -2.34 17.90 7.11
C GLU A 97 -2.11 16.67 6.23
N SER A 98 -3.22 15.98 5.94
CA SER A 98 -3.24 14.76 5.15
C SER A 98 -4.30 14.88 4.05
N PRO A 99 -4.18 15.88 3.17
CA PRO A 99 -5.24 16.27 2.24
C PRO A 99 -5.66 15.11 1.33
N LEU A 100 -4.70 14.30 0.88
CA LEU A 100 -4.96 13.22 -0.08
C LEU A 100 -5.68 12.03 0.56
N LEU A 101 -5.17 11.49 1.67
CA LEU A 101 -5.78 10.37 2.38
C LEU A 101 -7.12 10.77 3.00
N ARG A 102 -7.27 12.02 3.46
CA ARG A 102 -8.55 12.58 3.93
C ARG A 102 -9.59 12.63 2.80
N HIS A 103 -9.21 13.12 1.62
CA HIS A 103 -10.10 13.13 0.46
C HIS A 103 -10.48 11.71 -0.01
N LEU A 104 -9.50 10.78 -0.09
CA LEU A 104 -9.79 9.37 -0.41
C LEU A 104 -10.71 8.71 0.64
N PHE A 105 -10.57 9.06 1.92
CA PHE A 105 -11.48 8.58 2.96
C PHE A 105 -12.93 8.99 2.65
N HIS A 106 -13.19 10.27 2.38
CA HIS A 106 -14.57 10.75 2.17
C HIS A 106 -15.19 10.29 0.84
N CYS A 107 -14.44 10.37 -0.25
CA CYS A 107 -14.99 10.10 -1.59
C CYS A 107 -14.98 8.61 -1.97
N HIS A 108 -14.09 7.80 -1.40
CA HIS A 108 -13.91 6.39 -1.81
C HIS A 108 -14.07 5.38 -0.68
N LEU A 109 -13.54 5.61 0.53
CA LEU A 109 -13.66 4.62 1.61
C LEU A 109 -15.02 4.69 2.30
N ARG A 110 -15.48 5.88 2.69
CA ARG A 110 -16.76 6.11 3.36
C ARG A 110 -17.94 5.73 2.46
N THR A 111 -17.79 5.81 1.15
CA THR A 111 -18.83 5.52 0.14
C THR A 111 -18.94 4.04 -0.23
N VAL A 112 -18.13 3.15 0.34
CA VAL A 112 -18.26 1.69 0.12
C VAL A 112 -19.66 1.22 0.55
N PRO A 113 -20.39 0.43 -0.27
CA PRO A 113 -21.74 -0.01 0.06
C PRO A 113 -21.85 -0.74 1.42
N GLY A 114 -22.70 -0.22 2.29
CA GLY A 114 -22.87 -0.60 3.69
C GLY A 114 -22.07 0.26 4.68
N LEU A 115 -20.93 0.82 4.26
CA LEU A 115 -20.12 1.76 5.06
C LEU A 115 -20.59 3.21 4.89
N ASP A 116 -21.25 3.51 3.78
CA ASP A 116 -22.02 4.73 3.51
C ASP A 116 -23.19 4.91 4.48
N GLU A 117 -23.87 3.81 4.81
CA GLU A 117 -24.96 3.74 5.81
C GLU A 117 -24.46 3.62 7.26
N ALA A 118 -23.14 3.61 7.50
CA ALA A 118 -22.60 3.40 8.84
C ALA A 118 -22.82 4.63 9.75
N PRO A 119 -23.28 4.44 11.00
CA PRO A 119 -23.50 5.56 11.91
C PRO A 119 -22.17 6.21 12.33
N ASP A 120 -22.15 7.52 12.58
CA ASP A 120 -20.92 8.23 12.97
C ASP A 120 -20.25 7.65 14.23
N THR A 121 -21.03 7.02 15.11
CA THR A 121 -20.54 6.30 16.29
C THR A 121 -19.68 5.08 15.94
N TYR A 122 -19.85 4.47 14.77
CA TYR A 122 -18.97 3.41 14.27
C TYR A 122 -17.55 3.95 14.03
N PHE A 123 -17.41 5.13 13.44
CA PHE A 123 -16.11 5.74 13.19
C PHE A 123 -15.51 6.31 14.48
N SER A 124 -16.23 7.22 15.15
CA SER A 124 -15.77 7.93 16.35
C SER A 124 -15.63 7.06 17.60
N GLN A 125 -16.37 5.95 17.73
CA GLN A 125 -16.32 5.06 18.92
C GLN A 125 -15.74 3.66 18.65
N ARG A 126 -15.36 3.32 17.41
CA ARG A 126 -14.66 2.05 17.10
C ARG A 126 -13.33 2.29 16.41
N TRP A 127 -13.30 2.97 15.27
CA TRP A 127 -12.08 3.15 14.49
C TRP A 127 -11.14 4.18 15.10
N GLN A 128 -11.62 5.38 15.43
CA GLN A 128 -10.79 6.42 16.05
C GLN A 128 -10.13 5.96 17.36
N PRO A 129 -10.83 5.30 18.31
CA PRO A 129 -10.19 4.75 19.51
C PRO A 129 -9.24 3.58 19.24
N LEU A 130 -9.41 2.84 18.13
CA LEU A 130 -8.57 1.69 17.79
C LEU A 130 -7.23 2.15 17.20
N PHE A 131 -7.26 3.19 16.35
CA PHE A 131 -6.04 3.86 15.88
C PHE A 131 -5.30 4.55 17.04
N ASP A 132 -6.02 5.23 17.94
CA ASP A 132 -5.41 5.83 19.14
C ASP A 132 -4.84 4.78 20.12
N GLU A 133 -5.50 3.62 20.31
CA GLU A 133 -4.94 2.50 21.09
C GLU A 133 -3.65 1.97 20.44
N ALA A 134 -3.64 1.80 19.11
CA ALA A 134 -2.45 1.36 18.38
C ALA A 134 -1.30 2.38 18.42
N ALA A 135 -1.59 3.67 18.34
CA ALA A 135 -0.61 4.74 18.49
C ALA A 135 -0.02 4.80 19.91
N LEU A 136 -0.86 4.72 20.96
CA LEU A 136 -0.42 4.73 22.36
C LEU A 136 0.42 3.50 22.76
N ARG A 137 0.23 2.34 22.12
CA ARG A 137 1.11 1.17 22.32
C ARG A 137 2.53 1.39 21.76
N ASN A 138 2.77 2.47 21.02
CA ASN A 138 4.08 2.96 20.61
C ASN A 138 4.94 1.86 19.96
N PHE A 139 4.39 1.23 18.91
CA PHE A 139 5.08 0.21 18.12
C PHE A 139 6.40 0.73 17.54
N SER A 140 7.39 -0.15 17.42
CA SER A 140 8.73 0.24 17.00
C SER A 140 8.87 0.48 15.49
N HIS A 141 9.66 1.51 15.16
CA HIS A 141 9.89 1.97 13.79
C HIS A 141 10.97 1.15 13.08
N SER A 142 11.03 1.24 11.75
CA SER A 142 12.06 0.54 10.95
C SER A 142 13.50 0.91 11.32
N ALA A 143 13.75 2.18 11.69
CA ALA A 143 15.06 2.65 12.12
C ALA A 143 15.49 2.07 13.49
N GLU A 144 14.61 2.04 14.49
CA GLU A 144 14.91 1.38 15.79
C GLU A 144 15.28 -0.10 15.62
N ARG A 145 14.72 -0.73 14.58
CA ARG A 145 14.95 -2.14 14.25
C ARG A 145 16.14 -2.37 13.32
N ALA A 146 16.65 -1.34 12.62
CA ALA A 146 17.49 -1.51 11.43
C ALA A 146 16.94 -2.58 10.46
N GLU A 147 15.62 -2.61 10.25
CA GLU A 147 14.88 -3.61 9.45
C GLU A 147 13.57 -2.99 8.97
N MET A 148 13.12 -3.27 7.75
CA MET A 148 11.81 -2.82 7.29
C MET A 148 10.68 -3.44 8.13
N SER A 149 10.00 -2.62 8.93
CA SER A 149 8.89 -3.08 9.76
C SER A 149 7.65 -3.40 8.91
N LYS A 150 6.88 -4.42 9.32
CA LYS A 150 5.58 -4.75 8.68
C LYS A 150 4.62 -3.55 8.66
N ARG A 151 4.64 -2.74 9.72
CA ARG A 151 3.82 -1.52 9.86
C ARG A 151 4.10 -0.53 8.73
N ARG A 152 5.35 -0.46 8.24
CA ARG A 152 5.77 0.37 7.11
C ARG A 152 5.63 -0.32 5.75
N PHE A 153 5.87 -1.63 5.67
CA PHE A 153 5.72 -2.40 4.44
C PHE A 153 4.29 -2.35 3.86
N TYR A 154 3.25 -2.50 4.70
CA TYR A 154 1.87 -2.48 4.18
C TYR A 154 1.45 -1.11 3.59
N PRO A 155 1.75 0.05 4.21
CA PRO A 155 1.61 1.35 3.57
C PRO A 155 2.41 1.51 2.27
N ILE A 156 3.68 1.07 2.22
CA ILE A 156 4.48 1.09 0.96
C ILE A 156 3.74 0.32 -0.14
N LEU A 157 3.21 -0.86 0.19
CA LEU A 157 2.47 -1.69 -0.74
C LEU A 157 1.11 -1.08 -1.14
N ALA A 158 0.38 -0.47 -0.20
CA ALA A 158 -0.84 0.26 -0.50
C ALA A 158 -0.57 1.44 -1.44
N THR A 159 0.48 2.22 -1.17
CA THR A 159 0.93 3.35 -2.00
C THR A 159 1.30 2.92 -3.42
N ARG A 160 1.87 1.73 -3.65
CA ARG A 160 2.14 1.19 -4.99
C ARG A 160 0.89 1.15 -5.88
N TYR A 161 -0.28 0.97 -5.28
CA TYR A 161 -1.56 0.83 -5.98
C TYR A 161 -2.42 2.09 -5.88
N LEU A 162 -2.69 2.54 -4.66
CA LEU A 162 -3.49 3.74 -4.40
C LEU A 162 -2.78 5.01 -4.87
N GLY A 163 -1.44 5.07 -4.84
CA GLY A 163 -0.68 6.18 -5.41
C GLY A 163 -0.76 6.22 -6.94
N ALA A 164 -0.95 5.08 -7.61
CA ALA A 164 -1.17 5.01 -9.06
C ALA A 164 -2.62 5.37 -9.44
N PHE A 165 -3.59 4.98 -8.60
CA PHE A 165 -4.98 5.42 -8.68
C PHE A 165 -5.08 6.95 -8.53
N VAL A 166 -4.50 7.51 -7.46
CA VAL A 166 -4.41 8.96 -7.23
C VAL A 166 -3.74 9.65 -8.39
N ALA A 167 -2.56 9.18 -8.82
CA ALA A 167 -1.85 9.79 -9.93
C ALA A 167 -2.79 9.91 -11.15
N ARG A 168 -3.49 8.84 -11.55
CA ARG A 168 -4.42 8.88 -12.71
C ARG A 168 -5.63 9.82 -12.52
N GLY A 169 -5.97 10.18 -11.29
CA GLY A 169 -6.92 11.27 -10.99
C GLY A 169 -6.35 12.68 -11.16
N VAL A 170 -5.03 12.86 -11.37
CA VAL A 170 -4.41 14.17 -11.61
C VAL A 170 -4.41 14.49 -13.11
N GLY A 171 -5.03 15.61 -13.49
CA GLY A 171 -5.00 16.15 -14.83
C GLY A 171 -3.69 16.90 -15.09
N ILE A 172 -2.92 16.47 -16.08
CA ILE A 172 -1.67 17.16 -16.45
C ILE A 172 -1.96 18.25 -17.50
N ARG A 173 -1.28 19.37 -17.35
CA ARG A 173 -1.30 20.56 -18.23
C ARG A 173 0.10 20.88 -18.72
N ALA A 174 0.18 21.46 -19.92
CA ALA A 174 1.39 22.07 -20.45
C ALA A 174 1.04 23.17 -21.47
N ASP A 175 1.98 24.10 -21.70
CA ASP A 175 1.82 25.15 -22.73
C ASP A 175 1.71 24.57 -24.15
N GLU A 176 2.33 23.41 -24.39
CA GLU A 176 2.35 22.69 -25.67
C GLU A 176 1.86 21.23 -25.49
N GLY A 177 0.97 20.76 -26.37
CA GLY A 177 0.50 19.36 -26.41
C GLY A 177 -0.60 18.98 -25.42
N GLU A 178 -0.56 19.48 -24.18
CA GLU A 178 -1.45 19.06 -23.07
C GLU A 178 -2.45 20.15 -22.64
N LEU A 179 -3.30 20.56 -23.58
CA LEU A 179 -4.31 21.61 -23.39
C LEU A 179 -5.60 21.11 -22.71
N ARG A 180 -6.41 22.06 -22.19
CA ARG A 180 -7.74 21.81 -21.61
C ARG A 180 -8.77 21.43 -22.68
N GLY A 181 -9.54 20.37 -22.43
CA GLY A 181 -10.59 19.88 -23.33
C GLY A 181 -10.31 18.49 -23.91
N PRO A 182 -11.37 17.78 -24.38
CA PRO A 182 -11.22 16.52 -25.08
C PRO A 182 -10.27 16.71 -26.26
N GLY A 183 -9.12 16.04 -26.19
CA GLY A 183 -8.23 15.96 -27.34
C GLY A 183 -8.76 14.97 -28.38
N PRO A 184 -8.27 15.03 -29.63
CA PRO A 184 -8.06 13.78 -30.33
C PRO A 184 -7.19 12.91 -29.40
N GLY A 185 -7.64 11.69 -29.11
CA GLY A 185 -6.80 10.73 -28.41
C GLY A 185 -5.57 10.37 -29.26
N ASP A 186 -4.60 9.69 -28.67
CA ASP A 186 -3.43 9.22 -29.41
C ASP A 186 -3.84 8.35 -30.61
N PRO A 187 -3.13 8.37 -31.75
CA PRO A 187 -3.42 7.51 -32.89
C PRO A 187 -3.53 6.04 -32.49
N GLY A 188 -4.65 5.41 -32.83
CA GLY A 188 -5.04 4.06 -32.40
C GLY A 188 -6.13 4.05 -31.31
N THR A 189 -6.41 5.16 -30.64
CA THR A 189 -7.52 5.29 -29.68
C THR A 189 -8.90 5.39 -30.36
N GLU A 190 -8.95 5.68 -31.66
CA GLU A 190 -10.20 5.75 -32.44
C GLU A 190 -10.89 4.38 -32.50
N ALA A 191 -10.12 3.29 -32.36
CA ALA A 191 -10.64 1.92 -32.27
C ALA A 191 -11.35 1.61 -30.93
N TRP A 192 -11.35 2.54 -29.97
CA TRP A 192 -11.94 2.39 -28.63
C TRP A 192 -13.18 3.27 -28.41
N ASP A 193 -13.68 3.94 -29.46
CA ASP A 193 -14.93 4.72 -29.49
C ASP A 193 -15.04 5.77 -28.36
N VAL A 194 -14.00 6.60 -28.24
CA VAL A 194 -13.72 7.46 -27.07
C VAL A 194 -14.89 8.34 -26.56
N GLY A 195 -15.33 8.06 -25.32
CA GLY A 195 -15.55 9.14 -24.34
C GLY A 195 -16.61 8.92 -23.25
N LYS A 196 -16.34 9.57 -22.11
CA LYS A 196 -17.35 10.16 -21.21
C LYS A 196 -17.62 11.60 -21.62
N LYS A 197 -18.89 12.01 -21.74
CA LYS A 197 -19.33 13.32 -22.29
C LYS A 197 -20.02 14.19 -21.24
N TRP A 198 -19.40 14.33 -20.08
CA TRP A 198 -19.73 15.38 -19.11
C TRP A 198 -18.86 16.63 -19.38
N GLY A 199 -19.50 17.68 -19.92
CA GLY A 199 -18.97 19.05 -19.92
C GLY A 199 -17.76 19.34 -20.84
N ALA A 200 -17.48 20.63 -21.00
CA ALA A 200 -16.36 21.11 -21.81
C ALA A 200 -15.04 21.04 -21.02
N GLY A 201 -14.39 19.86 -20.96
CA GLY A 201 -13.07 19.79 -20.35
C GLY A 201 -12.55 18.44 -19.86
N THR A 202 -12.54 17.34 -20.62
CA THR A 202 -11.84 16.13 -20.13
C THR A 202 -10.32 16.38 -20.05
N CYS A 203 -9.69 15.95 -18.95
CA CYS A 203 -8.35 16.40 -18.53
C CYS A 203 -7.26 15.31 -18.62
N LYS A 204 -7.19 14.59 -19.74
CA LYS A 204 -6.35 13.39 -19.85
C LYS A 204 -5.39 13.41 -21.02
N ARG A 205 -4.19 13.92 -20.81
CA ARG A 205 -3.05 13.68 -21.73
C ARG A 205 -1.81 13.17 -21.00
N GLY A 206 -1.19 13.92 -20.09
CA GLY A 206 0.13 13.55 -19.54
C GLY A 206 0.26 12.17 -18.91
N LEU A 207 -0.79 11.59 -18.29
CA LEU A 207 -0.70 10.22 -17.74
C LEU A 207 -1.04 9.09 -18.73
N ALA A 208 -1.42 9.41 -19.97
CA ALA A 208 -1.61 8.45 -21.06
C ALA A 208 -0.29 7.91 -21.65
N HIS A 209 0.84 8.54 -21.31
CA HIS A 209 2.16 8.28 -21.90
C HIS A 209 3.17 7.57 -20.95
N PRO A 210 2.87 6.40 -20.37
CA PRO A 210 3.89 5.61 -19.67
C PRO A 210 4.90 5.06 -20.70
N VAL A 211 6.16 4.86 -20.29
CA VAL A 211 7.18 4.24 -21.16
C VAL A 211 6.71 2.87 -21.65
N ARG A 212 6.95 2.52 -22.91
CA ARG A 212 6.56 1.21 -23.49
C ARG A 212 7.77 0.52 -24.08
N ILE A 213 7.70 -0.80 -24.20
CA ILE A 213 8.63 -1.55 -25.06
C ILE A 213 8.25 -1.15 -26.49
N ASP A 214 9.17 -0.55 -27.24
CA ASP A 214 8.95 -0.19 -28.64
C ASP A 214 9.19 -1.39 -29.57
N ASP A 215 8.88 -1.20 -30.86
CA ASP A 215 9.01 -2.28 -31.85
C ASP A 215 10.48 -2.73 -32.06
N VAL A 216 11.46 -1.87 -31.79
CA VAL A 216 12.90 -2.17 -31.94
C VAL A 216 13.35 -3.10 -30.81
N LEU A 217 13.03 -2.75 -29.56
CA LEU A 217 13.32 -3.56 -28.39
C LEU A 217 12.48 -4.85 -28.39
N MET A 218 11.23 -4.81 -28.86
CA MET A 218 10.41 -6.01 -29.04
C MET A 218 11.01 -6.94 -30.11
N ALA A 219 11.55 -6.42 -31.22
CA ALA A 219 12.26 -7.23 -32.20
C ALA A 219 13.53 -7.88 -31.63
N LYS A 220 14.25 -7.19 -30.72
CA LYS A 220 15.38 -7.80 -29.97
C LYS A 220 14.92 -8.90 -29.02
N ILE A 221 13.80 -8.71 -28.29
CA ILE A 221 13.19 -9.75 -27.44
C ILE A 221 12.78 -10.96 -28.28
N ASP A 222 12.13 -10.75 -29.43
CA ASP A 222 11.74 -11.81 -30.37
C ASP A 222 12.94 -12.51 -31.02
N GLY A 223 14.09 -11.85 -31.08
CA GLY A 223 15.36 -12.36 -31.62
C GLY A 223 16.28 -13.07 -30.61
N LEU A 224 15.85 -13.27 -29.35
CA LEU A 224 16.64 -14.01 -28.36
C LEU A 224 16.88 -15.48 -28.73
N PHE A 225 16.02 -16.07 -29.58
CA PHE A 225 16.09 -17.46 -30.01
C PHE A 225 15.84 -17.59 -31.51
N ASP A 226 16.52 -18.56 -32.14
CA ASP A 226 16.47 -18.81 -33.58
C ASP A 226 15.77 -20.14 -33.92
N GLY A 227 15.40 -20.30 -35.20
CA GLY A 227 14.78 -21.52 -35.72
C GLY A 227 13.54 -21.95 -34.93
N ALA A 228 13.43 -23.25 -34.65
CA ALA A 228 12.30 -23.81 -33.90
C ALA A 228 12.18 -23.26 -32.46
N GLU A 229 13.30 -22.91 -31.82
CA GLU A 229 13.27 -22.27 -30.49
C GLU A 229 12.68 -20.85 -30.59
N GLY A 230 13.08 -20.11 -31.62
CA GLY A 230 12.51 -18.81 -31.96
C GLY A 230 11.02 -18.86 -32.29
N GLU A 231 10.55 -19.90 -32.98
CA GLU A 231 9.12 -20.12 -33.24
C GLU A 231 8.32 -20.36 -31.96
N ALA A 232 8.81 -21.22 -31.06
CA ALA A 232 8.19 -21.45 -29.76
C ALA A 232 8.16 -20.17 -28.89
N TRP A 233 9.28 -19.42 -28.88
CA TRP A 233 9.39 -18.15 -28.17
C TRP A 233 8.44 -17.07 -28.70
N LYS A 234 8.28 -16.96 -30.02
CA LYS A 234 7.34 -16.03 -30.67
C LYS A 234 5.88 -16.44 -30.46
N ARG A 235 5.57 -17.74 -30.42
CA ARG A 235 4.24 -18.24 -29.99
C ARG A 235 3.92 -17.81 -28.56
N ALA A 236 4.89 -17.89 -27.64
CA ALA A 236 4.73 -17.39 -26.28
C ALA A 236 4.52 -15.86 -26.24
N GLY A 237 5.27 -15.10 -27.06
CA GLY A 237 5.07 -13.66 -27.23
C GLY A 237 3.68 -13.29 -27.76
N ALA A 238 3.11 -14.09 -28.68
CA ALA A 238 1.75 -13.90 -29.17
C ALA A 238 0.69 -14.08 -28.07
N GLU A 239 0.86 -15.05 -27.17
CA GLU A 239 0.00 -15.22 -25.99
C GLU A 239 0.15 -14.06 -25.01
N THR A 240 1.38 -13.64 -24.72
CA THR A 240 1.65 -12.45 -23.90
C THR A 240 0.97 -11.21 -24.48
N LYS A 241 1.08 -10.97 -25.79
CA LYS A 241 0.43 -9.87 -26.51
C LYS A 241 -1.09 -9.96 -26.49
N ARG A 242 -1.68 -11.14 -26.67
CA ARG A 242 -3.14 -11.37 -26.57
C ARG A 242 -3.66 -10.94 -25.20
N VAL A 243 -3.05 -11.46 -24.14
CA VAL A 243 -3.54 -11.31 -22.77
C VAL A 243 -3.29 -9.90 -22.22
N HIS A 244 -2.11 -9.32 -22.48
CA HIS A 244 -1.85 -7.92 -22.14
C HIS A 244 -2.70 -6.96 -22.97
N GLY A 245 -2.86 -7.20 -24.28
CA GLY A 245 -3.69 -6.36 -25.15
C GLY A 245 -5.15 -6.33 -24.70
N ALA A 246 -5.74 -7.49 -24.43
CA ALA A 246 -7.10 -7.61 -23.91
C ALA A 246 -7.28 -6.92 -22.56
N TRP A 247 -6.33 -7.07 -21.63
CA TRP A 247 -6.36 -6.38 -20.34
C TRP A 247 -6.26 -4.86 -20.49
N GLN A 248 -5.36 -4.35 -21.33
CA GLN A 248 -5.28 -2.89 -21.58
C GLN A 248 -6.58 -2.38 -22.21
N GLN A 249 -7.12 -3.07 -23.22
CA GLN A 249 -8.37 -2.66 -23.88
C GLN A 249 -9.55 -2.65 -22.88
N TRP A 250 -9.73 -3.70 -22.09
CA TRP A 250 -10.77 -3.75 -21.06
C TRP A 250 -10.63 -2.63 -20.03
N LYS A 251 -9.40 -2.37 -19.56
CA LYS A 251 -9.11 -1.34 -18.57
C LYS A 251 -9.32 0.08 -19.13
N GLU A 252 -8.92 0.38 -20.36
CA GLU A 252 -9.22 1.67 -20.99
C GLU A 252 -10.74 1.80 -21.27
N ASP A 253 -11.42 0.74 -21.72
CA ASP A 253 -12.88 0.77 -21.94
C ASP A 253 -13.67 1.05 -20.65
N VAL A 254 -13.29 0.41 -19.53
CA VAL A 254 -13.90 0.70 -18.22
C VAL A 254 -13.63 2.14 -17.79
N ILE A 255 -12.41 2.66 -17.94
CA ILE A 255 -12.03 3.98 -17.43
C ILE A 255 -12.58 5.13 -18.31
N GLU A 256 -12.51 5.00 -19.63
CA GLU A 256 -12.75 6.11 -20.57
C GLU A 256 -14.17 6.13 -21.17
N ASN A 257 -14.98 5.07 -21.02
CA ASN A 257 -16.35 5.01 -21.54
C ASN A 257 -17.40 4.89 -20.40
N GLU A 258 -18.52 5.60 -20.52
CA GLU A 258 -19.58 5.67 -19.48
C GLU A 258 -20.17 4.30 -19.14
N THR A 259 -20.35 3.45 -20.15
CA THR A 259 -20.96 2.12 -20.03
C THR A 259 -19.94 0.98 -19.96
N GLY A 260 -18.63 1.26 -19.93
CA GLY A 260 -17.60 0.19 -19.96
C GLY A 260 -17.67 -0.73 -18.74
N LEU A 261 -17.95 -0.14 -17.56
CA LEU A 261 -18.14 -0.88 -16.32
C LEU A 261 -19.47 -1.65 -16.32
N GLU A 262 -20.56 -1.03 -16.77
CA GLU A 262 -21.87 -1.69 -16.94
C GLU A 262 -21.76 -2.91 -17.87
N ARG A 263 -21.15 -2.75 -19.05
CA ARG A 263 -20.89 -3.82 -20.01
C ARG A 263 -20.05 -4.96 -19.43
N THR A 264 -19.14 -4.64 -18.49
CA THR A 264 -18.37 -5.63 -17.73
C THR A 264 -19.25 -6.39 -16.74
N PHE A 265 -20.07 -5.70 -15.93
CA PHE A 265 -20.97 -6.36 -14.98
C PHE A 265 -22.08 -7.17 -15.66
N ASN A 266 -22.55 -6.76 -16.84
CA ASN A 266 -23.48 -7.54 -17.65
C ASN A 266 -22.90 -8.90 -18.11
N GLN A 267 -21.57 -9.11 -18.04
CA GLN A 267 -20.98 -10.44 -18.27
C GLN A 267 -21.23 -11.42 -17.10
N LEU A 268 -21.65 -10.93 -15.93
CA LEU A 268 -21.98 -11.78 -14.76
C LEU A 268 -23.28 -12.57 -14.95
N ASP A 269 -24.07 -12.35 -15.99
CA ASP A 269 -25.17 -13.26 -16.38
C ASP A 269 -24.64 -14.66 -16.77
N ILE A 270 -23.36 -14.76 -17.13
CA ILE A 270 -22.69 -16.01 -17.46
C ILE A 270 -22.24 -16.68 -16.14
N SER A 271 -22.60 -17.96 -15.94
CA SER A 271 -22.27 -18.71 -14.72
C SER A 271 -20.91 -19.42 -14.74
N ASN A 272 -20.23 -19.42 -15.90
CA ASN A 272 -18.93 -20.07 -16.07
C ASN A 272 -17.95 -19.17 -16.82
N ILE A 273 -16.81 -18.88 -16.21
CA ILE A 273 -15.80 -17.93 -16.72
C ILE A 273 -15.25 -18.34 -18.10
N LYS A 274 -15.25 -19.63 -18.42
CA LYS A 274 -14.80 -20.17 -19.72
C LYS A 274 -15.77 -19.87 -20.86
N ASN A 275 -17.01 -19.46 -20.56
CA ASN A 275 -18.02 -19.05 -21.54
C ASN A 275 -18.01 -17.54 -21.82
N LEU A 276 -17.19 -16.75 -21.12
CA LEU A 276 -17.01 -15.31 -21.39
C LEU A 276 -16.61 -15.06 -22.86
N PRO A 277 -16.99 -13.92 -23.47
CA PRO A 277 -16.51 -13.53 -24.79
C PRO A 277 -14.97 -13.48 -24.85
N PRO A 278 -14.34 -13.70 -26.03
CA PRO A 278 -12.89 -13.91 -26.11
C PRO A 278 -12.02 -12.80 -25.51
N ASN A 279 -12.47 -11.54 -25.58
CA ASN A 279 -11.75 -10.41 -25.00
C ASN A 279 -11.79 -10.45 -23.46
N TYR A 280 -12.99 -10.53 -22.86
CA TYR A 280 -13.15 -10.67 -21.42
C TYR A 280 -12.47 -11.91 -20.85
N ARG A 281 -12.49 -13.04 -21.58
CA ARG A 281 -11.77 -14.26 -21.20
C ARG A 281 -10.26 -14.05 -21.16
N SER A 282 -9.70 -13.32 -22.13
CA SER A 282 -8.28 -12.99 -22.18
C SER A 282 -7.88 -11.97 -21.09
N ALA A 283 -8.76 -11.02 -20.77
CA ALA A 283 -8.57 -10.09 -19.65
C ALA A 283 -8.68 -10.79 -18.28
N ALA A 284 -9.60 -11.75 -18.13
CA ALA A 284 -9.71 -12.60 -16.96
C ALA A 284 -8.45 -13.47 -16.77
N GLU A 285 -7.87 -13.98 -17.86
CA GLU A 285 -6.62 -14.72 -17.85
C GLU A 285 -5.44 -13.87 -17.34
N TYR A 286 -5.38 -12.58 -17.71
CA TYR A 286 -4.44 -11.63 -17.11
C TYR A 286 -4.67 -11.47 -15.60
N ALA A 287 -5.92 -11.23 -15.20
CA ALA A 287 -6.28 -11.04 -13.79
C ALA A 287 -5.95 -12.27 -12.93
N ARG A 288 -6.19 -13.48 -13.46
CA ARG A 288 -5.78 -14.76 -12.88
C ARG A 288 -4.26 -14.86 -12.70
N ASN A 289 -3.48 -14.57 -13.75
CA ASN A 289 -2.01 -14.62 -13.70
C ASN A 289 -1.45 -13.60 -12.69
N PHE A 290 -2.02 -12.40 -12.66
CA PHE A 290 -1.68 -11.35 -11.71
C PHE A 290 -2.00 -11.76 -10.26
N ALA A 291 -3.19 -12.30 -9.99
CA ALA A 291 -3.58 -12.80 -8.68
C ALA A 291 -2.69 -13.97 -8.21
N ALA A 292 -2.31 -14.88 -9.12
CA ALA A 292 -1.40 -15.97 -8.84
C ALA A 292 0.00 -15.48 -8.43
N GLU A 293 0.57 -14.49 -9.12
CA GLU A 293 1.86 -13.94 -8.73
C GLU A 293 1.78 -13.18 -7.39
N TRP A 294 0.66 -12.53 -7.07
CA TRP A 294 0.46 -11.94 -5.74
C TRP A 294 0.35 -12.97 -4.63
N MET A 295 -0.39 -14.06 -4.84
CA MET A 295 -0.44 -15.18 -3.90
C MET A 295 0.95 -15.74 -3.64
N ARG A 296 1.70 -16.07 -4.72
CA ARG A 296 3.07 -16.55 -4.64
C ARG A 296 3.99 -15.53 -3.94
N TYR A 297 3.92 -14.26 -4.31
CA TYR A 297 4.76 -13.21 -3.70
C TYR A 297 4.57 -13.16 -2.18
N PHE A 298 3.32 -13.16 -1.71
CA PHE A 298 3.02 -13.04 -0.29
C PHE A 298 3.44 -14.26 0.56
N VAL A 299 3.41 -15.48 0.01
CA VAL A 299 3.64 -16.73 0.78
C VAL A 299 4.89 -17.50 0.40
N VAL A 300 5.62 -17.07 -0.63
CA VAL A 300 6.91 -17.67 -1.09
C VAL A 300 8.04 -16.65 -1.14
N VAL A 301 7.83 -15.48 -1.74
CA VAL A 301 8.95 -14.61 -2.20
C VAL A 301 9.38 -13.58 -1.16
N GLN A 302 8.45 -12.86 -0.55
CA GLN A 302 8.81 -11.76 0.34
C GLN A 302 9.51 -12.25 1.64
N PRO A 303 10.31 -11.42 2.32
CA PRO A 303 10.97 -11.80 3.58
C PRO A 303 10.01 -12.24 4.71
N GLY A 304 8.74 -11.82 4.66
CA GLY A 304 7.70 -12.20 5.62
C GLY A 304 6.90 -13.47 5.27
N ALA A 305 7.27 -14.19 4.21
CA ALA A 305 6.49 -15.27 3.60
C ALA A 305 6.09 -16.39 4.58
N ASP A 306 7.05 -16.95 5.30
CA ASP A 306 6.79 -18.12 6.15
C ASP A 306 5.99 -17.79 7.42
N GLU A 307 6.10 -16.56 7.95
CA GLU A 307 5.24 -16.10 9.02
C GLU A 307 3.78 -15.96 8.56
N LEU A 308 3.55 -15.49 7.33
CA LEU A 308 2.21 -15.37 6.75
C LEU A 308 1.63 -16.72 6.33
N PHE A 309 2.46 -17.62 5.79
CA PHE A 309 2.05 -18.98 5.48
C PHE A 309 1.70 -19.76 6.75
N SER A 310 2.48 -19.59 7.82
CA SER A 310 2.15 -20.14 9.14
C SER A 310 0.85 -19.58 9.68
N ALA A 311 0.59 -18.27 9.50
CA ALA A 311 -0.67 -17.65 9.88
C ALA A 311 -1.86 -18.23 9.09
N LEU A 312 -1.73 -18.38 7.77
CA LEU A 312 -2.73 -19.01 6.89
C LEU A 312 -3.08 -20.43 7.36
N LYS A 313 -2.06 -21.28 7.61
CA LYS A 313 -2.26 -22.64 8.12
C LYS A 313 -2.97 -22.67 9.47
N ILE A 314 -2.58 -21.78 10.40
CA ILE A 314 -3.20 -21.71 11.74
C ILE A 314 -4.65 -21.23 11.66
N ILE A 315 -4.94 -20.20 10.86
CA ILE A 315 -6.31 -19.71 10.64
C ILE A 315 -7.17 -20.82 10.02
N HIS A 316 -6.68 -21.47 8.97
CA HIS A 316 -7.39 -22.54 8.27
C HIS A 316 -7.66 -23.76 9.18
N MET A 317 -6.68 -24.20 9.98
CA MET A 317 -6.88 -25.32 10.92
C MET A 317 -7.79 -24.98 12.11
N LEU A 318 -7.84 -23.72 12.56
CA LEU A 318 -8.67 -23.32 13.69
C LEU A 318 -10.11 -22.95 13.30
N PHE A 319 -10.36 -22.62 12.03
CA PHE A 319 -11.68 -22.19 11.57
C PHE A 319 -12.65 -23.39 11.42
N PRO A 320 -13.80 -23.41 12.10
CA PRO A 320 -14.72 -24.55 12.10
C PRO A 320 -15.62 -24.54 10.85
N TYR A 321 -15.04 -24.79 9.67
CA TYR A 321 -15.74 -24.75 8.37
C TYR A 321 -17.07 -25.49 8.38
N TRP A 322 -17.13 -26.74 8.87
CA TRP A 322 -18.37 -27.51 8.91
C TRP A 322 -19.50 -26.80 9.68
N GLY A 323 -19.20 -26.21 10.84
CA GLY A 323 -20.18 -25.51 11.67
C GLY A 323 -20.62 -24.18 11.04
N ALA A 324 -19.67 -23.43 10.45
CA ALA A 324 -19.97 -22.22 9.70
C ALA A 324 -20.84 -22.52 8.45
N ILE A 325 -20.55 -23.61 7.72
CA ILE A 325 -21.35 -24.09 6.58
C ILE A 325 -22.78 -24.45 7.02
N GLN A 326 -22.98 -25.11 8.18
CA GLN A 326 -24.34 -25.38 8.68
C GLN A 326 -25.10 -24.09 9.05
N LEU A 327 -24.41 -23.09 9.63
CA LEU A 327 -25.03 -21.80 9.93
C LEU A 327 -25.41 -21.03 8.66
N LEU A 328 -24.56 -21.04 7.63
CA LEU A 328 -24.82 -20.37 6.35
C LEU A 328 -25.97 -21.00 5.53
N ARG A 329 -26.48 -22.17 5.92
CA ARG A 329 -27.70 -22.78 5.36
C ARG A 329 -29.00 -22.27 5.99
N VAL A 330 -28.93 -21.34 6.96
CA VAL A 330 -30.10 -20.83 7.67
C VAL A 330 -30.66 -19.60 6.96
N ASP A 331 -31.92 -19.66 6.52
CA ASP A 331 -32.63 -18.60 5.76
C ASP A 331 -32.72 -17.23 6.47
N ASN A 332 -32.39 -17.18 7.77
CA ASN A 332 -32.50 -15.98 8.60
C ASN A 332 -31.12 -15.36 8.85
N ALA A 333 -30.85 -14.24 8.17
CA ALA A 333 -29.57 -13.51 8.24
C ALA A 333 -29.17 -13.08 9.68
N GLN A 334 -30.12 -12.74 10.56
CA GLN A 334 -29.81 -12.45 11.97
C GLN A 334 -29.28 -13.69 12.70
N LYS A 335 -29.87 -14.87 12.48
CA LYS A 335 -29.36 -16.14 13.03
C LYS A 335 -27.98 -16.50 12.46
N VAL A 336 -27.76 -16.26 11.17
CA VAL A 336 -26.45 -16.44 10.51
C VAL A 336 -25.39 -15.57 11.19
N ILE A 337 -25.63 -14.27 11.29
CA ILE A 337 -24.66 -13.31 11.85
C ILE A 337 -24.44 -13.56 13.34
N ALA A 338 -25.48 -13.83 14.13
CA ALA A 338 -25.32 -14.18 15.54
C ALA A 338 -24.53 -15.48 15.74
N GLY A 339 -24.74 -16.48 14.86
CA GLY A 339 -23.98 -17.73 14.86
C GLY A 339 -22.50 -17.54 14.48
N ILE A 340 -22.21 -16.73 13.46
CA ILE A 340 -20.82 -16.39 13.07
C ILE A 340 -20.13 -15.59 14.19
N LEU A 341 -20.82 -14.62 14.79
CA LEU A 341 -20.32 -13.89 15.96
C LEU A 341 -20.06 -14.83 17.15
N ALA A 342 -20.91 -15.83 17.37
CA ALA A 342 -20.65 -16.85 18.39
C ALA A 342 -19.39 -17.68 18.06
N ILE A 343 -19.19 -18.11 16.81
CA ILE A 343 -17.95 -18.80 16.39
C ILE A 343 -16.71 -17.93 16.64
N LEU A 344 -16.76 -16.65 16.28
CA LEU A 344 -15.60 -15.75 16.33
C LEU A 344 -15.29 -15.23 17.75
N LEU A 345 -16.33 -14.89 18.52
CA LEU A 345 -16.24 -14.09 19.75
C LEU A 345 -16.68 -14.81 21.03
N ALA A 346 -17.35 -15.97 20.98
CA ALA A 346 -17.79 -16.64 22.19
C ALA A 346 -16.62 -17.11 23.07
N ARG A 347 -16.84 -17.09 24.39
CA ARG A 347 -15.89 -17.48 25.43
C ARG A 347 -16.49 -18.57 26.34
N PRO A 348 -16.74 -19.79 25.82
CA PRO A 348 -17.38 -20.85 26.60
C PRO A 348 -16.53 -21.18 27.84
N GLY A 349 -17.15 -21.19 29.03
CA GLY A 349 -16.42 -21.43 30.29
C GLY A 349 -15.30 -20.41 30.59
N GLY A 350 -15.34 -19.22 29.97
CA GLY A 350 -14.28 -18.21 30.11
C GLY A 350 -13.04 -18.42 29.23
N THR A 351 -13.02 -19.41 28.34
CA THR A 351 -11.89 -19.63 27.43
C THR A 351 -11.73 -18.46 26.43
N PRO A 352 -10.51 -18.18 25.92
CA PRO A 352 -10.33 -17.17 24.87
C PRO A 352 -11.14 -17.49 23.61
N SER A 353 -11.66 -16.45 22.93
CA SER A 353 -12.44 -16.61 21.70
C SER A 353 -11.60 -17.13 20.54
N LEU A 354 -12.22 -17.55 19.43
CA LEU A 354 -11.49 -18.04 18.25
C LEU A 354 -10.48 -17.00 17.74
N ILE A 355 -10.86 -15.72 17.69
CA ILE A 355 -9.94 -14.63 17.30
C ILE A 355 -8.75 -14.53 18.27
N GLN A 356 -9.00 -14.54 19.58
CA GLN A 356 -7.93 -14.49 20.58
C GLN A 356 -7.01 -15.72 20.51
N ARG A 357 -7.57 -16.90 20.21
CA ARG A 357 -6.81 -18.14 19.99
C ARG A 357 -5.95 -18.07 18.74
N ILE A 358 -6.48 -17.56 17.62
CA ILE A 358 -5.73 -17.33 16.38
C ILE A 358 -4.58 -16.35 16.64
N VAL A 359 -4.85 -15.17 17.22
CA VAL A 359 -3.80 -14.18 17.52
C VAL A 359 -2.76 -14.74 18.49
N SER A 360 -3.16 -15.47 19.54
CA SER A 360 -2.22 -16.10 20.47
C SER A 360 -1.37 -17.19 19.82
N ALA A 361 -1.94 -17.97 18.89
CA ALA A 361 -1.25 -19.05 18.18
C ALA A 361 -0.30 -18.52 17.09
N VAL A 362 -0.67 -17.45 16.37
CA VAL A 362 0.16 -16.85 15.32
C VAL A 362 1.21 -15.90 15.92
N VAL A 363 0.79 -14.95 16.75
CA VAL A 363 1.63 -13.85 17.24
C VAL A 363 2.35 -14.23 18.55
N GLY A 364 1.63 -14.88 19.48
CA GLY A 364 2.18 -15.29 20.77
C GLY A 364 3.21 -16.43 20.69
N SER A 365 3.09 -17.32 19.70
CA SER A 365 4.12 -18.34 19.45
C SER A 365 5.41 -17.72 18.91
N GLN A 366 5.31 -16.74 18.00
CA GLN A 366 6.46 -16.00 17.49
C GLN A 366 7.19 -15.23 18.58
N ALA A 367 6.48 -14.58 19.52
CA ALA A 367 7.12 -13.90 20.66
C ALA A 367 8.00 -14.86 21.50
N LYS A 368 7.50 -16.10 21.74
CA LYS A 368 8.27 -17.16 22.42
C LYS A 368 9.43 -17.69 21.55
N ALA A 369 9.26 -17.73 20.23
CA ALA A 369 10.31 -18.14 19.31
C ALA A 369 11.46 -17.12 19.27
N LEU A 370 11.17 -15.82 19.22
CA LEU A 370 12.17 -14.74 19.30
C LEU A 370 12.98 -14.84 20.61
N GLU A 371 12.29 -14.99 21.74
CA GLU A 371 12.91 -15.17 23.06
C GLU A 371 13.91 -16.35 23.07
N LYS A 372 13.47 -17.52 22.61
CA LYS A 372 14.27 -18.75 22.66
C LYS A 372 15.38 -18.79 21.59
N LYS A 373 15.07 -18.46 20.34
CA LYS A 373 15.97 -18.64 19.19
C LYS A 373 16.95 -17.48 19.00
N LEU A 374 16.55 -16.23 19.29
CA LEU A 374 17.33 -15.05 18.91
C LEU A 374 17.81 -14.25 20.13
N ILE A 375 16.90 -13.84 21.03
CA ILE A 375 17.21 -12.94 22.15
C ILE A 375 18.18 -13.59 23.14
N LYS A 376 17.94 -14.85 23.54
CA LYS A 376 18.82 -15.56 24.49
C LYS A 376 20.23 -15.80 23.95
N PRO A 377 20.44 -16.34 22.73
CA PRO A 377 21.79 -16.46 22.17
C PRO A 377 22.49 -15.11 21.97
N LEU A 378 21.78 -14.06 21.51
CA LEU A 378 22.36 -12.72 21.38
C LEU A 378 22.83 -12.16 22.74
N ARG A 379 22.00 -12.28 23.79
CA ARG A 379 22.39 -11.87 25.16
C ARG A 379 23.65 -12.59 25.65
N GLN A 380 23.81 -13.88 25.31
CA GLN A 380 25.00 -14.65 25.67
C GLN A 380 26.26 -14.19 24.95
N VAL A 381 26.21 -13.92 23.64
CA VAL A 381 27.40 -13.53 22.87
C VAL A 381 27.81 -12.07 23.06
N ILE A 382 26.87 -11.17 23.36
CA ILE A 382 27.18 -9.77 23.71
C ILE A 382 28.00 -9.69 25.01
N GLY A 383 27.73 -10.58 25.98
CA GLY A 383 28.48 -10.71 27.22
C GLY A 383 28.43 -9.52 28.18
N ASP A 384 27.72 -8.45 27.83
CA ASP A 384 27.70 -7.18 28.54
C ASP A 384 26.30 -6.88 29.11
N SER A 385 26.20 -6.90 30.44
CA SER A 385 24.95 -6.59 31.15
C SER A 385 24.56 -5.13 31.02
N ARG A 386 25.52 -4.21 30.88
CA ARG A 386 25.26 -2.76 30.81
C ARG A 386 24.43 -2.43 29.56
N ILE A 387 24.89 -2.93 28.40
CA ILE A 387 24.20 -2.80 27.12
C ILE A 387 22.83 -3.47 27.16
N THR A 388 22.77 -4.73 27.60
CA THR A 388 21.53 -5.52 27.51
C THR A 388 20.46 -5.04 28.49
N GLN A 389 20.84 -4.52 29.67
CA GLN A 389 19.93 -3.85 30.60
C GLN A 389 19.45 -2.48 30.07
N ALA A 390 20.32 -1.67 29.47
CA ALA A 390 19.92 -0.38 28.88
C ALA A 390 18.89 -0.56 27.75
N VAL A 391 19.13 -1.53 26.86
CA VAL A 391 18.18 -1.92 25.82
C VAL A 391 16.88 -2.45 26.42
N ASP A 392 16.94 -3.41 27.35
CA ASP A 392 15.74 -3.95 28.01
C ASP A 392 14.93 -2.83 28.69
N ALA A 393 15.59 -1.87 29.35
CA ALA A 393 14.95 -0.75 30.03
C ALA A 393 14.23 0.20 29.06
N TYR A 394 14.90 0.62 27.98
CA TYR A 394 14.31 1.44 26.92
C TYR A 394 13.08 0.77 26.29
N VAL A 395 13.20 -0.51 25.93
CA VAL A 395 12.11 -1.24 25.28
C VAL A 395 10.93 -1.45 26.25
N ASN A 396 11.20 -1.84 27.50
CA ASN A 396 10.15 -2.08 28.50
C ASN A 396 9.40 -0.82 28.90
N ARG A 397 10.10 0.33 29.06
CA ARG A 397 9.43 1.63 29.25
C ARG A 397 8.55 1.95 28.06
N GLY A 398 9.09 1.86 26.85
CA GLY A 398 8.35 2.14 25.61
C GLY A 398 7.72 3.53 25.57
N SER A 399 8.27 4.49 26.30
CA SER A 399 7.75 5.85 26.44
C SER A 399 7.76 6.58 25.10
N TRP A 400 6.67 7.31 24.79
CA TRP A 400 6.57 8.08 23.55
C TRP A 400 7.57 9.25 23.52
N THR A 401 7.69 9.99 24.63
CA THR A 401 8.63 11.12 24.76
C THR A 401 10.08 10.66 24.66
N GLU A 402 10.43 9.56 25.33
CA GLU A 402 11.78 8.97 25.25
C GLU A 402 12.12 8.53 23.81
N LYS A 403 11.19 7.87 23.11
CA LYS A 403 11.41 7.48 21.71
C LYS A 403 11.54 8.68 20.77
N ALA A 404 10.71 9.70 20.94
CA ALA A 404 10.76 10.92 20.14
C ALA A 404 12.08 11.66 20.34
N ALA A 405 12.52 11.80 21.60
CA ALA A 405 13.79 12.44 21.94
C ALA A 405 15.01 11.63 21.45
N VAL A 406 15.04 10.30 21.65
CA VAL A 406 16.08 9.42 21.10
C VAL A 406 16.18 9.53 19.58
N LYS A 407 15.04 9.56 18.88
CA LYS A 407 15.02 9.72 17.41
C LYS A 407 15.53 11.09 16.98
N LYS A 408 15.14 12.16 17.68
CA LYS A 408 15.58 13.53 17.40
C LYS A 408 17.09 13.67 17.62
N GLU A 409 17.60 13.22 18.75
CA GLU A 409 19.03 13.23 19.09
C GLU A 409 19.86 12.37 18.12
N ALA A 410 19.34 11.22 17.68
CA ALA A 410 19.97 10.39 16.65
C ALA A 410 20.06 11.11 15.29
N GLN A 411 19.06 11.93 14.94
CA GLN A 411 19.06 12.70 13.70
C GLN A 411 19.96 13.95 13.79
N GLU A 412 19.89 14.70 14.89
CA GLU A 412 20.67 15.93 15.12
C GLU A 412 22.15 15.61 15.34
N GLY A 413 22.46 14.59 16.13
CA GLY A 413 23.82 14.10 16.39
C GLY A 413 24.33 13.05 15.41
N ARG A 414 23.57 12.71 14.36
CA ARG A 414 23.90 11.72 13.31
C ARG A 414 24.32 10.34 13.83
N ASN A 415 23.86 10.00 15.04
CA ASN A 415 24.22 8.76 15.72
C ASN A 415 23.19 7.66 15.46
N ASP A 416 23.61 6.41 15.64
CA ASP A 416 22.70 5.28 15.65
C ASP A 416 21.72 5.39 16.83
N ILE A 417 20.49 4.90 16.64
CA ILE A 417 19.49 4.85 17.73
C ILE A 417 20.03 4.04 18.91
N LEU A 418 20.80 2.96 18.69
CA LEU A 418 21.43 2.21 19.78
C LEU A 418 22.44 3.08 20.55
N THR A 419 23.29 3.84 19.86
CA THR A 419 24.27 4.74 20.46
C THR A 419 23.58 5.74 21.40
N VAL A 420 22.52 6.40 20.93
CA VAL A 420 21.76 7.37 21.74
C VAL A 420 21.11 6.70 22.95
N ILE A 421 20.56 5.48 22.80
CA ILE A 421 20.02 4.70 23.94
C ILE A 421 21.11 4.42 24.98
N LEU A 422 22.32 4.02 24.56
CA LEU A 422 23.43 3.71 25.46
C LEU A 422 23.97 4.95 26.18
N LEU A 423 24.11 6.07 25.47
CA LEU A 423 24.56 7.35 26.04
C LEU A 423 23.54 7.89 27.06
N ARG A 424 22.25 7.95 26.72
CA ARG A 424 21.19 8.40 27.65
C ARG A 424 21.08 7.52 28.89
N ALA A 425 21.28 6.21 28.74
CA ALA A 425 21.29 5.27 29.85
C ALA A 425 22.58 5.30 30.67
N GLN A 426 23.60 6.06 30.24
CA GLN A 426 24.97 6.07 30.81
C GLN A 426 25.53 4.64 30.94
N ALA A 427 25.18 3.77 29.98
CA ALA A 427 25.46 2.34 30.05
C ALA A 427 26.95 2.04 29.88
N LEU A 428 27.63 2.82 29.05
CA LEU A 428 29.06 2.75 28.75
C LEU A 428 29.63 4.17 28.80
N PRO A 429 30.96 4.33 28.96
CA PRO A 429 31.63 5.59 28.64
C PRO A 429 31.28 6.07 27.23
N GLU A 430 31.23 7.39 27.03
CA GLU A 430 30.95 7.99 25.72
C GLU A 430 31.96 7.52 24.66
N GLU A 431 33.25 7.52 25.01
CA GLU A 431 34.35 7.01 24.17
C GLU A 431 34.15 5.54 23.75
N GLU A 432 33.89 4.62 24.70
CA GLU A 432 33.61 3.19 24.41
C GLU A 432 32.40 3.05 23.45
N THR A 433 31.36 3.87 23.64
CA THR A 433 30.15 3.84 22.80
C THR A 433 30.42 4.32 21.38
N MET A 434 31.15 5.44 21.24
CA MET A 434 31.46 6.04 19.95
C MET A 434 32.48 5.21 19.16
N GLU A 435 33.48 4.60 19.83
CA GLU A 435 34.37 3.62 19.20
C GLU A 435 33.61 2.40 18.64
N MET A 436 32.65 1.88 19.39
CA MET A 436 31.80 0.76 18.93
C MET A 436 30.97 1.13 17.70
N GLN A 437 30.38 2.34 17.66
CA GLN A 437 29.68 2.84 16.48
C GLN A 437 30.65 3.01 15.29
N GLN A 438 31.80 3.64 15.50
CA GLN A 438 32.78 3.91 14.45
C GLN A 438 33.33 2.61 13.83
N ALA A 439 33.56 1.59 14.65
CA ALA A 439 33.93 0.26 14.22
C ALA A 439 32.83 -0.41 13.37
N PHE A 440 31.56 -0.26 13.75
CA PHE A 440 30.43 -0.81 13.00
C PHE A 440 30.28 -0.15 11.62
N ILE A 441 30.24 1.18 11.53
CA ILE A 441 29.97 1.90 10.27
C ILE A 441 31.09 1.74 9.22
N THR A 442 32.31 1.40 9.66
CA THR A 442 33.46 1.11 8.79
C THR A 442 33.58 -0.38 8.43
N SER A 443 32.70 -1.24 8.96
CA SER A 443 32.72 -2.69 8.75
C SER A 443 31.70 -3.15 7.69
N PRO A 444 31.88 -4.35 7.08
CA PRO A 444 30.87 -4.96 6.21
C PRO A 444 29.50 -5.17 6.88
N LEU A 445 29.45 -5.25 8.22
CA LEU A 445 28.21 -5.44 9.00
C LEU A 445 27.25 -4.26 8.89
N LEU A 446 27.73 -3.07 8.47
CA LEU A 446 26.83 -1.97 8.14
C LEU A 446 25.91 -2.35 6.97
N SER A 447 26.44 -3.02 5.94
CA SER A 447 25.71 -3.36 4.72
C SER A 447 24.74 -4.53 4.93
N ASP A 448 25.18 -5.53 5.69
CA ASP A 448 24.37 -6.69 6.07
C ASP A 448 24.61 -7.03 7.55
N ILE A 449 23.69 -6.56 8.38
CA ILE A 449 23.73 -6.77 9.82
C ILE A 449 23.32 -8.18 10.23
N GLU A 450 22.62 -8.93 9.37
CA GLU A 450 22.22 -10.31 9.68
C GLU A 450 23.45 -11.25 9.77
N LEU A 451 24.58 -10.87 9.14
CA LEU A 451 25.87 -11.54 9.30
C LEU A 451 26.43 -11.52 10.74
N ALA A 452 25.87 -10.68 11.63
CA ALA A 452 26.26 -10.64 13.05
C ALA A 452 25.50 -11.64 13.94
N TYR A 453 24.48 -12.36 13.43
CA TYR A 453 23.80 -13.39 14.22
C TYR A 453 24.78 -14.53 14.59
N PRO A 454 24.76 -15.02 15.84
CA PRO A 454 25.57 -16.18 16.19
C PRO A 454 25.03 -17.44 15.48
N PRO A 455 25.88 -18.43 15.14
CA PRO A 455 25.48 -19.65 14.42
C PRO A 455 24.42 -20.52 15.10
N SER A 456 24.11 -20.25 16.37
CA SER A 456 23.04 -20.86 17.16
C SER A 456 21.65 -20.26 16.94
N CYS A 457 21.57 -19.06 16.33
CA CYS A 457 20.31 -18.44 15.89
C CYS A 457 19.79 -19.00 14.56
N LEU A 458 20.68 -19.56 13.74
CA LEU A 458 20.46 -19.94 12.35
C LEU A 458 20.38 -21.46 12.18
N HIS A 459 19.51 -21.93 11.29
CA HIS A 459 19.55 -23.28 10.74
C HIS A 459 20.80 -23.47 9.86
N GLU A 460 21.23 -24.71 9.62
CA GLU A 460 22.56 -24.95 8.99
C GLU A 460 22.62 -24.48 7.52
N ASP A 461 21.49 -24.56 6.83
CA ASP A 461 21.23 -24.04 5.49
C ASP A 461 21.11 -22.50 5.42
N GLU A 462 20.80 -21.84 6.54
CA GLU A 462 20.76 -20.37 6.66
C GLU A 462 22.14 -19.76 6.98
N ARG A 463 23.15 -20.58 7.33
CA ARG A 463 24.48 -20.10 7.74
C ARG A 463 25.28 -19.60 6.54
N ARG A 464 25.56 -18.30 6.55
CA ARG A 464 26.44 -17.64 5.57
C ARG A 464 27.89 -17.55 6.08
N PRO A 465 28.89 -17.46 5.19
CA PRO A 465 30.29 -17.27 5.60
C PRO A 465 30.45 -16.03 6.50
N PRO A 466 31.28 -16.08 7.56
CA PRO A 466 31.49 -14.92 8.41
C PRO A 466 32.19 -13.80 7.61
N PRO A 467 31.82 -12.53 7.82
CA PRO A 467 32.43 -11.40 7.12
C PRO A 467 33.90 -11.25 7.53
N VAL A 468 34.73 -10.79 6.60
CA VAL A 468 36.12 -10.42 6.90
C VAL A 468 36.10 -9.11 7.70
N LEU A 469 36.39 -9.21 9.00
CA LEU A 469 36.47 -8.07 9.91
C LEU A 469 37.93 -7.66 10.15
N ASN A 470 38.15 -6.37 10.41
CA ASN A 470 39.45 -5.83 10.82
C ASN A 470 39.86 -6.46 12.16
N ALA A 471 41.13 -6.86 12.33
CA ALA A 471 41.58 -7.55 13.55
C ALA A 471 41.50 -6.68 14.82
N THR A 472 41.69 -5.37 14.70
CA THR A 472 41.64 -4.40 15.80
C THR A 472 40.21 -4.01 16.14
N ASN A 473 39.44 -3.56 15.14
CA ASN A 473 38.12 -2.95 15.36
C ASN A 473 36.96 -3.95 15.17
N GLY A 474 37.20 -5.11 14.58
CA GLY A 474 36.20 -6.13 14.29
C GLY A 474 35.41 -6.63 15.50
N PRO A 475 36.04 -6.89 16.67
CA PRO A 475 35.31 -7.26 17.88
C PRO A 475 34.32 -6.19 18.34
N LEU A 476 34.68 -4.90 18.26
CA LEU A 476 33.80 -3.77 18.60
C LEU A 476 32.63 -3.67 17.61
N ALA A 477 32.93 -3.76 16.31
CA ALA A 477 31.92 -3.77 15.24
C ALA A 477 30.90 -4.90 15.41
N LEU A 478 31.38 -6.10 15.73
CA LEU A 478 30.54 -7.28 15.97
C LEU A 478 29.69 -7.12 17.24
N LYS A 479 30.27 -6.65 18.35
CA LYS A 479 29.55 -6.38 19.62
C LYS A 479 28.43 -5.35 19.37
N PHE A 480 28.69 -4.29 18.61
CA PHE A 480 27.69 -3.27 18.27
C PHE A 480 26.58 -3.83 17.36
N ALA A 481 26.94 -4.55 16.29
CA ALA A 481 25.97 -5.19 15.39
C ALA A 481 25.07 -6.20 16.13
N GLN A 482 25.64 -7.05 17.00
CA GLN A 482 24.88 -7.96 17.85
C GLN A 482 23.96 -7.22 18.82
N SER A 483 24.41 -6.09 19.38
CA SER A 483 23.60 -5.23 20.25
C SER A 483 22.43 -4.58 19.51
N LYS A 484 22.61 -4.19 18.24
CA LYS A 484 21.52 -3.72 17.36
C LYS A 484 20.54 -4.85 17.02
N LEU A 485 21.04 -6.05 16.70
CA LEU A 485 20.18 -7.24 16.51
C LEU A 485 19.42 -7.60 17.80
N TYR A 486 20.02 -7.38 18.97
CA TYR A 486 19.37 -7.58 20.26
C TYR A 486 18.23 -6.58 20.46
N LEU A 487 18.49 -5.27 20.31
CA LEU A 487 17.47 -4.21 20.32
C LEU A 487 16.30 -4.53 19.37
N ARG A 488 16.61 -4.84 18.10
CA ARG A 488 15.61 -5.25 17.10
C ARG A 488 14.73 -6.39 17.60
N ASN A 489 15.33 -7.46 18.13
CA ASN A 489 14.58 -8.66 18.50
C ASN A 489 13.76 -8.47 19.80
N VAL A 490 14.25 -7.71 20.77
CA VAL A 490 13.47 -7.33 21.97
C VAL A 490 12.29 -6.42 21.58
N LEU A 491 12.48 -5.45 20.70
CA LEU A 491 11.40 -4.64 20.12
C LEU A 491 10.36 -5.50 19.36
N LYS A 492 10.83 -6.43 18.50
CA LYS A 492 9.98 -7.39 17.76
C LYS A 492 9.17 -8.32 18.68
N LYS A 493 9.67 -8.63 19.88
CA LYS A 493 8.97 -9.39 20.92
C LYS A 493 7.92 -8.52 21.62
N ARG A 494 8.30 -7.35 22.15
CA ARG A 494 7.39 -6.38 22.78
C ARG A 494 6.19 -6.10 21.87
N ASP A 495 6.44 -5.78 20.62
CA ASP A 495 5.37 -5.38 19.70
C ASP A 495 4.40 -6.54 19.41
N ARG A 496 4.87 -7.79 19.41
CA ARG A 496 4.00 -8.98 19.34
C ARG A 496 3.17 -9.15 20.61
N GLU A 497 3.76 -8.90 21.78
CA GLU A 497 3.05 -8.91 23.08
C GLU A 497 1.99 -7.80 23.15
N GLN A 498 2.28 -6.61 22.61
CA GLN A 498 1.33 -5.49 22.48
C GLN A 498 0.16 -5.81 21.52
N VAL A 499 0.41 -6.48 20.39
CA VAL A 499 -0.66 -6.97 19.50
C VAL A 499 -1.55 -8.01 20.20
N VAL A 500 -0.97 -8.92 20.98
CA VAL A 500 -1.74 -9.88 21.80
C VAL A 500 -2.55 -9.15 22.87
N ALA A 501 -1.99 -8.15 23.55
CA ALA A 501 -2.71 -7.33 24.54
C ALA A 501 -3.90 -6.59 23.90
N MET A 502 -3.70 -5.95 22.75
CA MET A 502 -4.77 -5.30 21.98
C MET A 502 -5.88 -6.28 21.59
N SER A 503 -5.55 -7.52 21.19
CA SER A 503 -6.56 -8.56 20.88
C SER A 503 -7.40 -9.01 22.09
N ASN A 504 -6.94 -8.73 23.31
CA ASN A 504 -7.66 -8.98 24.55
C ASN A 504 -8.49 -7.77 25.02
N SER A 505 -8.36 -6.61 24.36
CA SER A 505 -9.19 -5.44 24.63
C SER A 505 -10.66 -5.70 24.22
N SER A 506 -11.59 -4.95 24.81
CA SER A 506 -13.01 -5.04 24.46
C SER A 506 -13.34 -4.36 23.13
N LEU A 507 -12.40 -3.59 22.57
CA LEU A 507 -12.62 -2.77 21.39
C LEU A 507 -12.74 -3.64 20.13
N ILE A 508 -11.80 -4.55 19.87
CA ILE A 508 -11.83 -5.42 18.69
C ILE A 508 -13.13 -6.25 18.60
N PRO A 509 -13.59 -6.95 19.66
CA PRO A 509 -14.88 -7.63 19.65
C PRO A 509 -16.09 -6.70 19.40
N ALA A 510 -16.07 -5.47 19.93
CA ALA A 510 -17.12 -4.49 19.71
C ALA A 510 -17.11 -3.97 18.26
N THR A 511 -15.94 -3.66 17.70
CA THR A 511 -15.79 -3.27 16.30
C THR A 511 -16.33 -4.35 15.38
N ILE A 512 -15.91 -5.61 15.55
CA ILE A 512 -16.38 -6.74 14.73
C ILE A 512 -17.91 -6.94 14.86
N LYS A 513 -18.45 -6.81 16.07
CA LYS A 513 -19.89 -6.91 16.31
C LYS A 513 -20.65 -5.83 15.55
N ASP A 514 -20.19 -4.58 15.61
CA ASP A 514 -20.89 -3.45 15.00
C ASP A 514 -20.69 -3.43 13.48
N THR A 515 -19.51 -3.83 12.97
CA THR A 515 -19.25 -4.08 11.55
C THR A 515 -20.25 -5.09 10.97
N LEU A 516 -20.53 -6.20 11.67
CA LEU A 516 -21.43 -7.23 11.14
C LEU A 516 -22.93 -6.96 11.39
N ASN A 517 -23.30 -6.27 12.47
CA ASN A 517 -24.72 -6.05 12.83
C ASN A 517 -25.27 -4.67 12.40
N ALA A 518 -24.46 -3.63 12.40
CA ALA A 518 -24.91 -2.26 12.10
C ALA A 518 -24.55 -1.88 10.66
N VAL A 519 -23.29 -2.10 10.26
CA VAL A 519 -22.76 -1.67 8.96
C VAL A 519 -23.18 -2.65 7.84
N PHE A 520 -22.66 -3.88 7.87
CA PHE A 520 -22.87 -4.82 6.75
C PHE A 520 -24.10 -5.74 6.88
N TYR A 521 -24.95 -5.57 7.89
CA TYR A 521 -26.12 -6.45 8.07
C TYR A 521 -27.04 -6.49 6.83
N LYS A 522 -27.33 -5.31 6.24
CA LYS A 522 -28.19 -5.18 5.05
C LYS A 522 -27.55 -5.84 3.83
N ALA A 523 -26.25 -5.64 3.61
CA ALA A 523 -25.48 -6.27 2.54
C ALA A 523 -25.45 -7.79 2.69
N ILE A 524 -25.02 -8.31 3.85
CA ILE A 524 -24.95 -9.75 4.16
C ILE A 524 -26.34 -10.41 4.01
N SER A 525 -27.40 -9.77 4.51
CA SER A 525 -28.78 -10.25 4.41
C SER A 525 -29.32 -10.28 2.97
N THR A 526 -28.83 -9.38 2.12
CA THR A 526 -29.17 -9.36 0.69
C THR A 526 -28.39 -10.44 -0.08
N ILE A 527 -27.08 -10.55 0.16
CA ILE A 527 -26.22 -11.59 -0.47
C ILE A 527 -26.71 -13.00 -0.08
N ALA A 528 -27.03 -13.24 1.19
CA ALA A 528 -27.51 -14.54 1.68
C ALA A 528 -28.83 -15.03 1.05
N LYS A 529 -29.57 -14.15 0.36
CA LYS A 529 -30.80 -14.50 -0.38
C LYS A 529 -30.55 -14.83 -1.86
N HIS A 530 -29.39 -14.47 -2.40
CA HIS A 530 -29.07 -14.61 -3.83
C HIS A 530 -27.92 -15.59 -4.08
N ALA A 531 -26.95 -15.66 -3.17
CA ALA A 531 -25.78 -16.54 -3.26
C ALA A 531 -25.84 -17.72 -2.28
N ASN A 532 -25.36 -18.88 -2.72
CA ASN A 532 -25.27 -20.08 -1.88
C ASN A 532 -24.03 -20.01 -0.99
N LEU A 533 -24.08 -19.15 0.04
CA LEU A 533 -22.96 -18.89 0.95
C LEU A 533 -22.38 -20.16 1.58
N ALA A 534 -23.20 -21.17 1.84
CA ALA A 534 -22.75 -22.46 2.36
C ALA A 534 -21.87 -23.22 1.35
N ALA A 535 -22.21 -23.21 0.06
CA ALA A 535 -21.38 -23.76 -1.01
C ALA A 535 -20.12 -22.90 -1.23
N ARG A 536 -20.26 -21.57 -1.29
CA ARG A 536 -19.14 -20.64 -1.49
C ARG A 536 -18.08 -20.73 -0.37
N LEU A 537 -18.49 -20.96 0.88
CA LEU A 537 -17.54 -21.23 1.96
C LEU A 537 -16.84 -22.59 1.80
N GLY A 538 -17.52 -23.59 1.22
CA GLY A 538 -16.90 -24.87 0.82
C GLY A 538 -15.88 -24.70 -0.30
N ASP A 539 -16.19 -23.89 -1.32
CA ASP A 539 -15.25 -23.54 -2.39
C ASP A 539 -14.00 -22.83 -1.84
N LEU A 540 -14.19 -21.86 -0.93
CA LEU A 540 -13.09 -21.20 -0.22
C LEU A 540 -12.28 -22.19 0.64
N GLN A 541 -12.91 -23.19 1.25
CA GLN A 541 -12.20 -24.26 1.98
C GLN A 541 -11.33 -25.09 1.04
N ALA A 542 -11.87 -25.50 -0.12
CA ALA A 542 -11.14 -26.26 -1.14
C ALA A 542 -9.94 -25.47 -1.69
N PHE A 543 -10.12 -24.19 -2.02
CA PHE A 543 -9.04 -23.31 -2.44
C PHE A 543 -7.92 -23.21 -1.37
N ASN A 544 -8.27 -23.03 -0.09
CA ASN A 544 -7.28 -22.95 0.98
C ASN A 544 -6.52 -24.27 1.19
N ASN A 545 -7.19 -25.42 1.09
CA ASN A 545 -6.53 -26.73 1.11
C ASN A 545 -5.48 -26.85 0.00
N ASP A 546 -5.87 -26.51 -1.24
CA ASP A 546 -4.98 -26.59 -2.40
C ASP A 546 -3.84 -25.57 -2.31
N ALA A 547 -4.08 -24.35 -1.84
CA ALA A 547 -3.03 -23.34 -1.66
C ALA A 547 -1.99 -23.77 -0.61
N ILE A 548 -2.43 -24.39 0.49
CA ILE A 548 -1.54 -24.97 1.50
C ILE A 548 -0.76 -26.16 0.92
N ASN A 549 -1.41 -26.99 0.10
CA ASN A 549 -0.77 -28.12 -0.57
C ASN A 549 0.32 -27.66 -1.57
N VAL A 550 0.00 -26.67 -2.42
CA VAL A 550 0.95 -26.07 -3.37
C VAL A 550 2.16 -25.51 -2.63
N ARG A 551 1.98 -24.69 -1.59
CA ARG A 551 3.13 -24.15 -0.85
C ARG A 551 3.98 -25.23 -0.18
N SER A 552 3.36 -26.30 0.33
CA SER A 552 4.04 -27.35 1.11
C SER A 552 4.72 -28.43 0.26
N HIS A 553 4.23 -28.72 -0.95
CA HIS A 553 4.62 -29.91 -1.71
C HIS A 553 4.94 -29.68 -3.20
N SER A 554 4.78 -28.46 -3.73
CA SER A 554 5.19 -28.11 -5.10
C SER A 554 6.58 -27.46 -5.15
N LEU A 555 7.08 -27.23 -6.36
CA LEU A 555 8.29 -26.44 -6.61
C LEU A 555 8.10 -24.93 -6.36
N ASN A 556 6.87 -24.47 -6.06
CA ASN A 556 6.53 -23.06 -5.82
C ASN A 556 6.85 -22.13 -7.01
N THR A 557 6.87 -22.68 -8.22
CA THR A 557 7.05 -21.92 -9.47
C THR A 557 5.85 -21.02 -9.76
N ARG A 558 5.99 -20.03 -10.65
CA ARG A 558 4.83 -19.24 -11.11
C ARG A 558 3.74 -20.12 -11.71
N ALA A 559 4.13 -21.16 -12.46
CA ALA A 559 3.19 -22.09 -13.09
C ALA A 559 2.33 -22.87 -12.07
N ASP A 560 2.90 -23.28 -10.93
CA ASP A 560 2.16 -23.97 -9.85
C ASP A 560 1.02 -23.09 -9.29
N TRP A 561 1.32 -21.81 -9.01
CA TRP A 561 0.34 -20.85 -8.48
C TRP A 561 -0.68 -20.40 -9.54
N ILE A 562 -0.27 -20.33 -10.80
CA ILE A 562 -1.13 -20.01 -11.96
C ILE A 562 -2.11 -21.16 -12.25
N ALA A 563 -1.69 -22.41 -12.06
CA ALA A 563 -2.55 -23.60 -12.11
C ALA A 563 -3.56 -23.64 -10.95
N LEU A 564 -3.11 -23.35 -9.72
CA LEU A 564 -3.99 -23.17 -8.55
C LEU A 564 -5.09 -22.14 -8.83
N ALA A 565 -4.72 -20.97 -9.34
CA ALA A 565 -5.68 -19.92 -9.68
C ALA A 565 -6.67 -20.38 -10.77
N ALA A 566 -6.20 -21.04 -11.83
CA ALA A 566 -7.05 -21.55 -12.92
C ALA A 566 -8.04 -22.63 -12.48
N ARG A 567 -7.68 -23.43 -11.46
CA ARG A 567 -8.56 -24.46 -10.90
C ARG A 567 -9.74 -23.87 -10.12
N HIS A 568 -9.53 -22.73 -9.44
CA HIS A 568 -10.48 -22.14 -8.50
C HIS A 568 -11.14 -20.83 -8.99
N GLU A 569 -10.67 -20.22 -10.09
CA GLU A 569 -11.21 -18.96 -10.62
C GLU A 569 -12.72 -19.02 -10.89
N ASN A 570 -13.23 -20.15 -11.36
CA ASN A 570 -14.65 -20.30 -11.66
C ASN A 570 -15.51 -20.28 -10.40
N SER A 571 -15.00 -20.74 -9.25
CA SER A 571 -15.73 -20.69 -7.98
C SER A 571 -15.84 -19.27 -7.45
N LEU A 572 -14.80 -18.44 -7.65
CA LEU A 572 -14.86 -17.00 -7.36
C LEU A 572 -15.80 -16.28 -8.33
N PHE A 573 -15.70 -16.55 -9.63
CA PHE A 573 -16.56 -15.96 -10.65
C PHE A 573 -18.05 -16.32 -10.43
N LEU A 574 -18.34 -17.58 -10.07
CA LEU A 574 -19.69 -18.05 -9.75
C LEU A 574 -20.30 -17.32 -8.55
N PHE A 575 -19.50 -16.90 -7.57
CA PHE A 575 -19.98 -16.07 -6.47
C PHE A 575 -20.47 -14.69 -6.96
N PHE A 576 -19.72 -14.06 -7.87
CA PHE A 576 -20.16 -12.79 -8.48
C PHE A 576 -21.36 -12.97 -9.40
N HIS A 577 -21.45 -14.07 -10.17
CA HIS A 577 -22.63 -14.45 -10.95
C HIS A 577 -23.89 -14.55 -10.06
N GLU A 578 -23.81 -15.26 -8.94
CA GLU A 578 -24.92 -15.36 -7.97
C GLU A 578 -25.34 -14.01 -7.37
N MET A 579 -24.47 -12.99 -7.43
CA MET A 579 -24.75 -11.62 -6.97
C MET A 579 -25.09 -10.65 -8.11
N ALA A 580 -25.17 -11.08 -9.38
CA ALA A 580 -25.34 -10.19 -10.53
C ALA A 580 -26.57 -9.27 -10.39
N SER A 581 -27.71 -9.80 -9.94
CA SER A 581 -28.95 -9.03 -9.75
C SER A 581 -28.92 -8.03 -8.59
N ILE A 582 -27.87 -8.01 -7.78
CA ILE A 582 -27.69 -7.12 -6.62
C ILE A 582 -26.36 -6.34 -6.68
N ILE A 583 -25.65 -6.40 -7.81
CA ILE A 583 -24.30 -5.83 -7.95
C ILE A 583 -24.29 -4.29 -8.06
N ALA A 584 -25.44 -3.67 -8.38
CA ALA A 584 -25.55 -2.25 -8.73
C ALA A 584 -24.87 -1.29 -7.73
N PRO A 585 -25.04 -1.37 -6.39
CA PRO A 585 -24.34 -0.47 -5.47
C PRO A 585 -22.81 -0.61 -5.52
N LEU A 586 -22.30 -1.82 -5.76
CA LEU A 586 -20.86 -2.04 -5.92
C LEU A 586 -20.37 -1.53 -7.29
N ALA A 587 -21.20 -1.63 -8.32
CA ALA A 587 -20.93 -1.08 -9.64
C ALA A 587 -20.88 0.45 -9.62
N GLU A 588 -21.85 1.10 -8.98
CA GLU A 588 -21.90 2.56 -8.76
C GLU A 588 -20.69 3.04 -7.95
N TRP A 589 -20.36 2.39 -6.84
CA TRP A 589 -19.15 2.72 -6.07
C TRP A 589 -17.86 2.56 -6.87
N THR A 590 -17.77 1.50 -7.69
CA THR A 590 -16.63 1.29 -8.59
C THR A 590 -16.59 2.37 -9.69
N GLN A 591 -17.75 2.82 -10.17
CA GLN A 591 -17.87 3.90 -11.15
C GLN A 591 -17.32 5.21 -10.60
N TYR A 592 -17.57 5.57 -9.34
CA TYR A 592 -16.99 6.78 -8.73
C TYR A 592 -15.45 6.79 -8.79
N GLY A 593 -14.80 5.66 -8.45
CA GLY A 593 -13.35 5.56 -8.55
C GLY A 593 -12.84 5.64 -10.00
N VAL A 594 -13.64 5.15 -10.95
CA VAL A 594 -13.37 5.23 -12.38
C VAL A 594 -13.59 6.66 -12.92
N ASP A 595 -14.56 7.41 -12.38
CA ASP A 595 -14.83 8.81 -12.71
C ASP A 595 -13.80 9.77 -12.12
N TYR A 596 -13.35 9.53 -10.88
CA TYR A 596 -12.16 10.19 -10.30
C TYR A 596 -10.95 10.05 -11.23
N MET A 597 -10.62 8.82 -11.63
CA MET A 597 -9.56 8.53 -12.60
C MET A 597 -9.85 9.06 -14.02
N ALA A 598 -11.07 9.48 -14.36
CA ALA A 598 -11.46 9.92 -15.71
C ALA A 598 -11.49 11.43 -15.88
N LEU A 599 -12.01 12.15 -14.89
CA LEU A 599 -12.39 13.56 -15.01
C LEU A 599 -11.45 14.49 -14.24
N SER A 600 -10.58 13.93 -13.39
CA SER A 600 -9.77 14.68 -12.42
C SER A 600 -10.61 15.53 -11.47
N THR A 601 -11.84 15.09 -11.21
CA THR A 601 -12.80 15.75 -10.33
C THR A 601 -12.48 15.54 -8.85
N THR A 602 -12.80 16.54 -8.04
CA THR A 602 -12.77 16.47 -6.57
C THR A 602 -14.09 16.00 -5.97
N ASP A 603 -15.14 15.85 -6.79
CA ASP A 603 -16.44 15.30 -6.45
C ASP A 603 -16.79 14.14 -7.41
N PRO A 604 -16.19 12.95 -7.23
CA PRO A 604 -16.44 11.80 -8.11
C PRO A 604 -17.80 11.14 -7.91
N LEU A 605 -18.61 11.59 -6.93
CA LEU A 605 -19.99 11.15 -6.75
C LEU A 605 -20.93 11.91 -7.71
N HIS A 606 -20.54 13.13 -8.10
CA HIS A 606 -21.25 13.98 -9.06
C HIS A 606 -20.31 14.33 -10.22
N PRO A 607 -20.04 13.37 -11.14
CA PRO A 607 -19.14 13.58 -12.27
C PRO A 607 -19.60 14.69 -13.24
N ASP A 608 -20.85 15.14 -13.13
CA ASP A 608 -21.48 16.24 -13.86
C ASP A 608 -21.32 17.61 -13.20
N ASN A 609 -20.73 17.67 -12.00
CA ASN A 609 -20.52 18.90 -11.23
C ASN A 609 -19.38 19.76 -11.81
N ASP A 610 -19.67 20.51 -12.87
CA ASP A 610 -18.73 21.46 -13.51
C ASP A 610 -18.27 22.60 -12.59
N ALA A 611 -18.87 22.78 -11.41
CA ALA A 611 -18.45 23.75 -10.39
C ALA A 611 -17.38 23.20 -9.41
N ALA A 612 -17.16 21.89 -9.38
CA ALA A 612 -16.10 21.29 -8.57
C ALA A 612 -14.71 21.69 -9.11
N GLU A 613 -13.79 22.03 -8.21
CA GLU A 613 -12.39 22.19 -8.60
C GLU A 613 -11.84 20.86 -9.13
N ARG A 614 -10.84 20.95 -10.00
CA ARG A 614 -10.20 19.78 -10.61
C ARG A 614 -8.75 19.70 -10.17
N ILE A 615 -8.31 18.47 -9.89
CA ILE A 615 -6.94 18.20 -9.48
C ILE A 615 -6.04 18.30 -10.71
N GLU A 616 -5.62 19.51 -11.05
CA GLU A 616 -4.84 19.80 -12.26
C GLU A 616 -3.47 20.40 -11.92
N VAL A 617 -2.44 20.03 -12.69
CA VAL A 617 -1.08 20.54 -12.52
C VAL A 617 -0.42 20.85 -13.86
N ASN A 618 0.13 22.06 -14.00
CA ASN A 618 1.16 22.34 -15.00
C ASN A 618 2.51 22.06 -14.33
N VAL A 619 3.25 21.07 -14.86
CA VAL A 619 4.46 20.54 -14.20
C VAL A 619 5.64 21.50 -14.38
N GLU A 620 5.73 22.14 -15.54
CA GLU A 620 6.66 23.23 -15.82
C GLU A 620 6.45 24.42 -14.86
N ASP A 621 5.19 24.80 -14.61
CA ASP A 621 4.85 25.84 -13.64
C ASP A 621 5.15 25.43 -12.20
N LEU A 622 4.87 24.18 -11.83
CA LEU A 622 5.20 23.63 -10.51
C LEU A 622 6.71 23.73 -10.24
N MET A 623 7.53 23.33 -11.22
CA MET A 623 8.99 23.43 -11.12
C MET A 623 9.44 24.90 -11.07
N ALA A 624 8.92 25.78 -11.92
CA ALA A 624 9.27 27.19 -11.94
C ALA A 624 8.90 27.94 -10.63
N GLN A 625 7.80 27.55 -9.97
CA GLN A 625 7.32 28.16 -8.73
C GLN A 625 7.93 27.54 -7.46
N SER A 626 8.61 26.39 -7.58
CA SER A 626 9.18 25.66 -6.44
C SER A 626 10.37 26.35 -5.75
N GLY A 627 10.98 27.37 -6.40
CA GLY A 627 12.17 28.06 -5.90
C GLY A 627 13.48 27.27 -6.05
N LEU A 628 13.47 26.12 -6.74
CA LEU A 628 14.66 25.30 -6.99
C LEU A 628 15.60 25.90 -8.05
N SER A 629 16.90 25.65 -7.88
CA SER A 629 17.93 26.07 -8.82
C SER A 629 17.82 25.37 -10.19
N PRO A 630 18.36 25.94 -11.28
CA PRO A 630 18.45 25.27 -12.58
C PRO A 630 19.14 23.90 -12.50
N GLU A 631 20.17 23.78 -11.66
CA GLU A 631 20.91 22.55 -11.39
C GLU A 631 20.03 21.49 -10.71
N GLU A 632 19.29 21.86 -9.67
CA GLU A 632 18.35 20.94 -9.01
C GLU A 632 17.22 20.50 -9.94
N ASN A 633 16.68 21.42 -10.74
CA ASN A 633 15.66 21.08 -11.74
C ASN A 633 16.19 20.10 -12.79
N LYS A 634 17.45 20.24 -13.23
CA LYS A 634 18.11 19.25 -14.10
C LYS A 634 18.25 17.90 -13.40
N MET A 635 18.73 17.88 -12.15
CA MET A 635 18.87 16.64 -11.38
C MET A 635 17.52 15.91 -11.18
N ILE A 636 16.41 16.65 -11.11
CA ILE A 636 15.06 16.06 -11.08
C ILE A 636 14.71 15.37 -12.40
N LEU A 637 15.06 15.96 -13.55
CA LEU A 637 14.87 15.30 -14.85
C LEU A 637 15.76 14.05 -14.97
N ASP A 638 17.02 14.13 -14.58
CA ASP A 638 17.95 12.98 -14.56
C ASP A 638 17.39 11.83 -13.67
N GLU A 639 16.80 12.15 -12.51
CA GLU A 639 16.13 11.18 -11.62
C GLU A 639 14.85 10.57 -12.23
N VAL A 640 14.07 11.35 -12.97
CA VAL A 640 12.83 10.92 -13.63
C VAL A 640 13.13 10.06 -14.87
N ASP A 641 14.19 10.36 -15.61
CA ASP A 641 14.64 9.56 -16.75
C ASP A 641 15.24 8.23 -16.26
N ALA A 642 16.00 8.23 -15.16
CA ALA A 642 16.45 7.00 -14.49
C ALA A 642 15.28 6.13 -14.00
N LEU A 643 14.24 6.73 -13.41
CA LEU A 643 12.99 6.03 -13.06
C LEU A 643 12.31 5.44 -14.31
N SER A 644 12.27 6.19 -15.41
CA SER A 644 11.68 5.74 -16.67
C SER A 644 12.43 4.53 -17.24
N THR A 645 13.77 4.54 -17.23
CA THR A 645 14.61 3.40 -17.60
C THR A 645 14.36 2.18 -16.70
N HIS A 646 14.32 2.36 -15.37
CA HIS A 646 14.04 1.27 -14.44
C HIS A 646 12.66 0.63 -14.68
N VAL A 647 11.64 1.46 -14.97
CA VAL A 647 10.29 0.97 -15.27
C VAL A 647 10.21 0.29 -16.65
N LEU A 648 10.97 0.75 -17.64
CA LEU A 648 11.06 0.08 -18.95
C LEU A 648 11.64 -1.33 -18.81
N TYR A 649 12.79 -1.49 -18.14
CA TYR A 649 13.42 -2.79 -17.98
C TYR A 649 12.66 -3.72 -17.01
N SER A 650 11.90 -3.17 -16.06
CA SER A 650 10.90 -3.95 -15.31
C SER A 650 9.81 -4.52 -16.22
N LYS A 651 9.37 -3.79 -17.26
CA LYS A 651 8.40 -4.30 -18.25
C LYS A 651 9.02 -5.36 -19.16
N VAL A 652 10.28 -5.18 -19.57
CA VAL A 652 11.03 -6.21 -20.32
C VAL A 652 11.13 -7.51 -19.51
N ARG A 653 11.50 -7.44 -18.22
CA ARG A 653 11.48 -8.62 -17.33
C ARG A 653 10.10 -9.30 -17.32
N ILE A 654 9.02 -8.53 -17.14
CA ILE A 654 7.64 -9.08 -17.13
C ILE A 654 7.29 -9.78 -18.46
N GLU A 655 7.70 -9.23 -19.61
CA GLU A 655 7.53 -9.85 -20.93
C GLU A 655 8.25 -11.22 -21.00
N LEU A 656 9.55 -11.25 -20.65
CA LEU A 656 10.36 -12.48 -20.63
C LEU A 656 9.75 -13.55 -19.71
N GLU A 657 9.38 -13.15 -18.49
CA GLU A 657 8.81 -14.06 -17.49
C GLU A 657 7.42 -14.57 -17.88
N THR A 658 6.61 -13.77 -18.59
CA THR A 658 5.30 -14.20 -19.09
C THR A 658 5.47 -15.20 -20.24
N ARG A 659 6.42 -14.98 -21.14
CA ARG A 659 6.76 -15.96 -22.20
C ARG A 659 7.25 -17.28 -21.60
N ARG A 660 8.17 -17.25 -20.64
CA ARG A 660 8.58 -18.42 -19.85
C ARG A 660 7.37 -19.13 -19.22
N THR A 661 6.46 -18.35 -18.64
CA THR A 661 5.26 -18.90 -17.96
C THR A 661 4.35 -19.66 -18.92
N TYR A 662 4.13 -19.18 -20.15
CA TYR A 662 3.38 -19.94 -21.16
C TYR A 662 4.12 -21.19 -21.66
N LEU A 663 5.44 -21.09 -21.86
CA LEU A 663 6.28 -22.25 -22.22
C LEU A 663 6.41 -23.29 -21.09
N SER A 664 6.15 -22.91 -19.84
CA SER A 664 6.13 -23.80 -18.67
C SER A 664 4.72 -24.02 -18.10
N ALA A 665 3.66 -23.75 -18.89
CA ALA A 665 2.28 -23.87 -18.43
C ALA A 665 1.91 -25.31 -18.02
N LEU A 666 1.07 -25.41 -16.97
CA LEU A 666 0.54 -26.68 -16.44
C LEU A 666 -0.91 -26.91 -16.92
N PRO A 667 -1.44 -28.16 -16.91
CA PRO A 667 -2.70 -28.51 -17.55
C PRO A 667 -3.94 -27.70 -17.12
N ASP A 668 -4.06 -27.34 -15.84
CA ASP A 668 -5.17 -26.50 -15.35
C ASP A 668 -5.17 -25.10 -16.01
N ALA A 669 -4.02 -24.65 -16.49
CA ALA A 669 -3.69 -23.28 -16.89
C ALA A 669 -3.24 -23.14 -18.36
N PHE A 670 -3.45 -24.16 -19.21
CA PHE A 670 -3.06 -24.10 -20.62
C PHE A 670 -3.75 -22.93 -21.35
N PRO A 671 -3.01 -22.14 -22.16
CA PRO A 671 -3.59 -21.09 -22.99
C PRO A 671 -4.41 -21.68 -24.15
N PRO A 672 -5.25 -20.88 -24.84
CA PRO A 672 -6.06 -21.35 -25.96
C PRO A 672 -5.29 -21.97 -27.13
N SER A 673 -4.01 -21.63 -27.32
CA SER A 673 -3.13 -22.26 -28.32
C SER A 673 -2.59 -23.64 -27.92
N GLY A 674 -2.86 -24.10 -26.68
CA GLY A 674 -2.31 -25.34 -26.12
C GLY A 674 -0.81 -25.29 -25.81
N LEU A 675 -0.16 -24.11 -25.94
CA LEU A 675 1.27 -23.93 -25.71
C LEU A 675 1.67 -24.36 -24.30
N SER A 676 2.67 -25.23 -24.20
CA SER A 676 3.15 -25.77 -22.93
C SER A 676 4.60 -26.27 -23.02
N ARG A 677 5.08 -26.94 -21.97
CA ARG A 677 6.45 -27.47 -21.88
C ARG A 677 6.81 -28.53 -22.94
N THR A 678 5.82 -29.08 -23.64
CA THR A 678 6.03 -29.99 -24.79
C THR A 678 6.40 -29.27 -26.07
N ASP A 679 6.10 -27.97 -26.19
CA ASP A 679 6.43 -27.15 -27.36
C ASP A 679 7.86 -26.61 -27.35
N VAL A 680 8.58 -26.73 -26.21
CA VAL A 680 9.98 -26.31 -26.05
C VAL A 680 10.89 -27.34 -26.75
N PRO A 681 11.53 -27.02 -27.89
CA PRO A 681 12.11 -28.04 -28.77
C PRO A 681 13.39 -28.70 -28.23
N THR A 682 14.14 -28.01 -27.36
CA THR A 682 15.43 -28.49 -26.85
C THR A 682 15.54 -28.31 -25.34
N GLU A 683 16.37 -29.13 -24.70
CA GLU A 683 16.72 -28.97 -23.28
C GLU A 683 17.58 -27.71 -23.05
N SER A 684 18.33 -27.27 -24.06
CA SER A 684 19.10 -26.02 -24.02
C SER A 684 18.19 -24.80 -23.91
N MET A 685 17.15 -24.72 -24.75
CA MET A 685 16.12 -23.69 -24.65
C MET A 685 15.45 -23.73 -23.27
N ARG A 686 15.10 -24.92 -22.79
CA ARG A 686 14.46 -25.11 -21.49
C ARG A 686 15.30 -24.56 -20.33
N GLN A 687 16.61 -24.78 -20.34
CA GLN A 687 17.51 -24.22 -19.32
C GLN A 687 17.63 -22.69 -19.47
N ARG A 688 17.78 -22.18 -20.70
CA ARG A 688 17.95 -20.75 -20.97
C ARG A 688 16.70 -19.91 -20.68
N ILE A 689 15.48 -20.43 -20.86
CA ILE A 689 14.25 -19.70 -20.51
C ILE A 689 14.01 -19.59 -19.00
N GLU A 690 14.55 -20.50 -18.18
CA GLU A 690 14.44 -20.39 -16.72
C GLU A 690 15.34 -19.26 -16.18
N ASP A 691 16.53 -19.07 -16.78
CA ASP A 691 17.46 -17.97 -16.51
C ASP A 691 17.05 -16.67 -17.23
N VAL A 692 15.97 -16.07 -16.73
CA VAL A 692 15.46 -14.76 -17.16
C VAL A 692 16.50 -13.65 -16.96
N ASP A 693 17.38 -13.78 -15.97
CA ASP A 693 18.38 -12.78 -15.64
C ASP A 693 19.46 -12.71 -16.74
N SER A 694 19.93 -13.85 -17.25
CA SER A 694 20.82 -13.88 -18.43
C SER A 694 20.15 -13.34 -19.69
N LEU A 695 18.87 -13.66 -19.94
CA LEU A 695 18.13 -13.10 -21.09
C LEU A 695 17.98 -11.58 -20.99
N LEU A 696 17.69 -11.06 -19.80
CA LEU A 696 17.61 -9.62 -19.55
C LEU A 696 18.99 -8.95 -19.64
N ALA A 697 20.06 -9.64 -19.20
CA ALA A 697 21.44 -9.16 -19.26
C ALA A 697 21.91 -8.93 -20.71
N GLU A 698 21.54 -9.83 -21.62
CA GLU A 698 21.81 -9.75 -23.06
C GLU A 698 21.14 -8.51 -23.68
N LEU A 699 19.85 -8.31 -23.40
CA LEU A 699 19.09 -7.13 -23.87
C LEU A 699 19.65 -5.82 -23.31
N MET A 700 19.89 -5.74 -22.00
CA MET A 700 20.45 -4.54 -21.35
C MET A 700 21.84 -4.19 -21.93
N GLN A 701 22.67 -5.19 -22.21
CA GLN A 701 23.98 -4.99 -22.82
C GLN A 701 23.88 -4.50 -24.27
N ALA A 702 22.93 -5.03 -25.05
CA ALA A 702 22.66 -4.60 -26.42
C ALA A 702 22.08 -3.17 -26.54
N GLU A 703 21.62 -2.59 -25.42
CA GLU A 703 21.10 -1.22 -25.31
C GLU A 703 22.01 -0.30 -24.47
N GLY A 704 23.18 -0.77 -24.02
CA GLY A 704 24.12 0.01 -23.21
C GLY A 704 23.62 0.37 -21.81
N ILE A 705 22.60 -0.32 -21.30
CA ILE A 705 21.95 0.01 -20.03
C ILE A 705 22.75 -0.57 -18.85
N GLN A 706 23.07 0.31 -17.90
CA GLN A 706 23.72 -0.07 -16.66
C GLN A 706 22.88 -1.12 -15.90
N ARG A 707 23.56 -2.09 -15.31
CA ARG A 707 22.96 -3.08 -14.40
C ARG A 707 23.06 -2.57 -12.96
N GLU A 708 22.08 -2.88 -12.12
CA GLU A 708 22.24 -2.64 -10.68
C GLU A 708 23.42 -3.46 -10.15
N ASP A 709 24.33 -2.81 -9.44
CA ASP A 709 25.57 -3.39 -8.89
C ASP A 709 25.56 -3.46 -7.36
N GLY A 710 24.39 -3.22 -6.76
CA GLY A 710 24.17 -3.28 -5.33
C GLY A 710 24.55 -2.01 -4.56
N THR A 711 25.07 -0.97 -5.22
CA THR A 711 25.65 0.18 -4.52
C THR A 711 24.60 1.20 -4.09
N CYS A 712 24.51 1.46 -2.78
CA CYS A 712 23.64 2.49 -2.21
C CYS A 712 24.21 3.90 -2.45
N ARG A 713 24.02 4.43 -3.66
CA ARG A 713 24.61 5.69 -4.17
C ARG A 713 24.07 6.98 -3.57
N SER A 714 22.99 6.94 -2.79
CA SER A 714 22.32 8.14 -2.26
C SER A 714 21.88 7.95 -0.82
N SER A 715 21.87 9.03 -0.05
CA SER A 715 21.36 9.08 1.33
C SER A 715 19.86 8.77 1.47
N ALA A 716 19.09 8.69 0.37
CA ALA A 716 17.67 8.39 0.41
C ALA A 716 17.31 6.90 0.60
N ARG A 717 18.20 5.96 0.29
CA ARG A 717 17.93 4.51 0.32
C ARG A 717 19.13 3.76 0.90
N GLY A 718 18.89 2.83 1.81
CA GLY A 718 19.88 1.89 2.32
C GLY A 718 19.90 0.59 1.51
N THR A 719 20.52 -0.45 2.07
CA THR A 719 20.57 -1.79 1.49
C THR A 719 19.20 -2.45 1.45
N GLU A 720 18.21 -2.02 2.26
CA GLU A 720 16.83 -2.52 2.16
C GLU A 720 16.16 -2.21 0.81
N ALA A 721 16.74 -1.34 -0.01
CA ALA A 721 16.26 -0.99 -1.33
C ALA A 721 16.00 -2.21 -2.24
N HIS A 722 16.82 -3.25 -2.12
CA HIS A 722 16.74 -4.47 -2.94
C HIS A 722 15.51 -5.33 -2.65
N LEU A 723 14.97 -5.26 -1.43
CA LEU A 723 13.76 -6.00 -1.04
C LEU A 723 12.52 -5.44 -1.76
N TYR A 724 12.54 -4.13 -2.06
CA TYR A 724 11.43 -3.39 -2.63
C TYR A 724 11.95 -2.38 -3.68
N PRO A 725 12.51 -2.86 -4.82
CA PRO A 725 13.15 -1.96 -5.81
C PRO A 725 12.17 -0.91 -6.35
N TRP A 726 10.91 -1.31 -6.52
CA TRP A 726 9.77 -0.50 -6.92
C TRP A 726 9.32 0.56 -5.90
N ALA A 727 9.80 0.54 -4.65
CA ALA A 727 9.39 1.45 -3.58
C ALA A 727 10.20 2.77 -3.55
N TYR A 728 10.49 3.33 -4.73
CA TYR A 728 11.29 4.56 -4.89
C TYR A 728 10.71 5.80 -4.19
N PHE A 729 9.42 5.74 -3.82
CA PHE A 729 8.68 6.77 -3.11
C PHE A 729 8.74 6.67 -1.59
N ASP A 730 9.31 5.60 -0.99
CA ASP A 730 9.40 5.46 0.47
C ASP A 730 10.18 6.61 1.13
N GLN A 731 9.95 6.91 2.42
CA GLN A 731 10.66 8.02 3.07
C GLN A 731 12.17 7.76 3.13
N PRO A 732 13.03 8.79 3.04
CA PRO A 732 14.49 8.66 3.10
C PRO A 732 15.00 7.87 4.30
N ASP A 733 16.04 7.07 4.08
CA ASP A 733 16.77 6.25 5.08
C ASP A 733 15.84 5.53 6.10
N PRO A 734 14.95 4.62 5.63
CA PRO A 734 13.96 3.96 6.49
C PRO A 734 14.58 3.16 7.64
N THR A 735 15.84 2.73 7.49
CA THR A 735 16.57 1.84 8.39
C THR A 735 17.62 2.56 9.25
N GLY A 736 17.86 3.85 9.01
CA GLY A 736 18.90 4.64 9.72
C GLY A 736 20.33 4.28 9.33
N GLN A 737 20.53 3.66 8.16
CA GLN A 737 21.82 3.17 7.68
C GLN A 737 22.68 4.27 7.05
N GLN A 738 22.07 5.37 6.60
CA GLN A 738 22.75 6.51 5.97
C GLN A 738 23.03 7.64 6.96
N LEU A 739 22.21 7.80 8.01
CA LEU A 739 22.37 8.84 9.05
C LEU A 739 23.81 8.93 9.58
N THR A 740 24.39 7.80 9.96
CA THR A 740 25.75 7.68 10.54
C THR A 740 26.90 7.87 9.55
N ARG A 741 26.59 8.16 8.28
CA ARG A 741 27.58 8.35 7.20
C ARG A 741 27.69 9.78 6.71
N LEU A 742 26.68 10.62 6.98
CA LEU A 742 26.61 12.02 6.53
C LEU A 742 27.73 12.90 7.12
N ASP A 743 28.45 12.42 8.14
CA ASP A 743 29.57 13.12 8.75
C ASP A 743 30.88 13.10 7.95
N VAL A 744 31.04 12.25 6.93
CA VAL A 744 32.29 12.28 6.14
C VAL A 744 32.22 13.18 4.91
N ASP A 745 31.02 13.59 4.51
CA ASP A 745 30.85 14.71 3.59
C ASP A 745 30.99 16.07 4.34
N GLY A 746 31.17 16.04 5.67
CA GLY A 746 31.33 17.20 6.57
C GLY A 746 32.76 17.40 7.11
N GLU A 747 33.64 18.00 6.30
CA GLU A 747 34.86 18.72 6.69
C GLU A 747 35.98 18.04 7.53
N LYS A 748 35.87 16.80 8.04
CA LYS A 748 36.93 16.23 8.93
C LYS A 748 37.49 14.83 8.63
N SER A 749 37.10 14.15 7.57
CA SER A 749 37.88 13.01 7.05
C SER A 749 38.11 13.14 5.55
N SER A 750 39.35 12.92 5.12
CA SER A 750 39.78 13.05 3.73
C SER A 750 39.30 11.91 2.81
N THR A 751 38.66 10.89 3.37
CA THR A 751 38.03 9.78 2.63
C THR A 751 36.73 9.32 3.31
N PRO A 752 35.56 9.44 2.65
CA PRO A 752 34.35 8.75 3.06
C PRO A 752 34.52 7.23 3.11
N PRO A 753 33.90 6.51 4.08
CA PRO A 753 33.76 5.07 3.96
C PRO A 753 33.01 4.76 2.66
N PRO A 754 33.31 3.66 1.95
CA PRO A 754 32.60 3.30 0.73
C PRO A 754 31.09 3.15 1.02
N PRO A 755 30.20 3.50 0.06
CA PRO A 755 28.75 3.35 0.23
C PRO A 755 28.37 1.91 0.61
N PRO A 756 27.30 1.68 1.40
CA PRO A 756 26.80 0.35 1.69
C PRO A 756 26.46 -0.39 0.39
N ARG A 757 26.62 -1.71 0.38
CA ARG A 757 26.32 -2.53 -0.81
C ARG A 757 25.51 -3.77 -0.46
N PHE A 758 24.46 -4.03 -1.23
CA PHE A 758 23.68 -5.27 -1.17
C PHE A 758 24.06 -6.19 -2.33
N GLU A 759 23.64 -7.46 -2.27
CA GLU A 759 23.68 -8.37 -3.41
C GLU A 759 22.32 -8.33 -4.13
N PRO A 760 22.23 -7.91 -5.40
CA PRO A 760 20.95 -7.87 -6.11
C PRO A 760 20.35 -9.27 -6.26
N THR A 761 19.12 -9.48 -5.75
CA THR A 761 18.42 -10.77 -5.81
C THR A 761 17.85 -11.10 -7.20
N GLU A 762 17.65 -10.08 -8.02
CA GLU A 762 17.15 -10.15 -9.40
C GLU A 762 17.83 -9.05 -10.22
N LEU A 763 18.25 -9.37 -11.44
CA LEU A 763 18.80 -8.39 -12.37
C LEU A 763 17.76 -7.31 -12.71
N SER A 764 18.19 -6.06 -12.62
CA SER A 764 17.42 -4.87 -12.99
C SER A 764 18.35 -3.73 -13.40
N ALA A 765 17.79 -2.69 -14.02
CA ALA A 765 18.46 -1.39 -14.14
C ALA A 765 18.49 -0.67 -12.77
N PRO A 766 19.43 0.27 -12.52
CA PRO A 766 19.64 0.90 -11.22
C PRO A 766 18.37 1.33 -10.51
N ILE A 767 18.29 1.05 -9.22
CA ILE A 767 17.09 1.29 -8.41
C ILE A 767 16.93 2.81 -8.16
N PRO A 768 15.82 3.43 -8.60
CA PRO A 768 15.63 4.86 -8.44
C PRO A 768 15.41 5.23 -6.95
N SER A 769 16.11 6.26 -6.48
CA SER A 769 16.04 6.75 -5.09
C SER A 769 15.46 8.16 -4.95
N MET A 770 15.53 8.95 -6.04
CA MET A 770 14.88 10.26 -6.23
C MET A 770 15.06 11.27 -5.06
N PRO A 771 16.28 11.53 -4.55
CA PRO A 771 16.50 12.46 -3.44
C PRO A 771 16.13 13.92 -3.78
N THR A 772 16.37 14.38 -5.01
CA THR A 772 16.15 15.78 -5.41
C THR A 772 14.69 16.04 -5.73
N THR A 773 14.01 15.09 -6.38
CA THR A 773 12.57 15.14 -6.69
C THR A 773 11.71 15.40 -5.44
N ARG A 774 12.14 14.93 -4.27
CA ARG A 774 11.45 15.16 -3.00
C ARG A 774 11.38 16.64 -2.60
N LYS A 775 12.28 17.49 -3.10
CA LYS A 775 12.25 18.93 -2.87
C LYS A 775 11.04 19.62 -3.50
N LEU A 776 10.38 19.00 -4.50
CA LEU A 776 9.12 19.47 -5.07
C LEU A 776 7.88 19.11 -4.22
N LEU A 777 8.00 18.27 -3.17
CA LEU A 777 6.84 17.84 -2.38
C LEU A 777 6.08 18.98 -1.70
N PRO A 778 6.70 20.05 -1.17
CA PRO A 778 5.95 21.20 -0.63
C PRO A 778 5.06 21.86 -1.68
N ALA A 779 5.62 22.17 -2.86
CA ALA A 779 4.87 22.76 -3.97
C ALA A 779 3.74 21.83 -4.46
N TRP A 780 4.00 20.52 -4.52
CA TRP A 780 2.99 19.51 -4.84
C TRP A 780 1.88 19.42 -3.78
N THR A 781 2.23 19.55 -2.50
CA THR A 781 1.25 19.58 -1.40
C THR A 781 0.33 20.79 -1.57
N MET A 782 0.86 21.98 -1.90
CA MET A 782 0.06 23.20 -2.13
C MET A 782 -0.90 23.07 -3.32
N VAL A 783 -0.54 22.34 -4.39
CA VAL A 783 -1.46 22.05 -5.50
C VAL A 783 -2.65 21.21 -5.02
N LEU A 784 -2.39 20.20 -4.18
CA LEU A 784 -3.44 19.35 -3.61
C LEU A 784 -4.29 20.11 -2.60
N GLU A 785 -3.71 20.90 -1.70
CA GLU A 785 -4.43 21.69 -0.69
C GLU A 785 -5.31 22.77 -1.32
N ARG A 786 -4.90 23.32 -2.48
CA ARG A 786 -5.72 24.27 -3.23
C ARG A 786 -6.93 23.60 -3.88
N ALA A 787 -6.72 22.45 -4.54
CA ALA A 787 -7.77 21.78 -5.30
C ALA A 787 -8.74 20.98 -4.41
N LEU A 788 -8.25 20.32 -3.36
CA LEU A 788 -9.04 19.39 -2.56
C LEU A 788 -9.94 20.11 -1.52
N PRO A 789 -11.19 19.66 -1.30
CA PRO A 789 -12.06 20.26 -0.29
C PRO A 789 -11.46 20.20 1.12
N ASN A 790 -11.67 21.25 1.93
CA ASN A 790 -11.31 21.23 3.34
C ASN A 790 -12.30 20.37 4.15
N TRP A 791 -12.08 19.06 4.22
CA TRP A 791 -12.94 18.15 4.96
C TRP A 791 -12.86 18.28 6.49
N GLU A 792 -11.97 19.11 7.06
CA GLU A 792 -12.00 19.38 8.51
C GLU A 792 -13.22 20.25 8.91
N ASP A 793 -13.67 21.16 8.05
CA ASP A 793 -14.85 22.01 8.26
C ASP A 793 -16.17 21.26 7.97
N ALA A 794 -16.46 20.24 8.77
CA ALA A 794 -17.57 19.30 8.62
C ALA A 794 -18.98 19.90 8.54
N VAL A 795 -19.17 21.18 8.89
CA VAL A 795 -20.47 21.89 8.81
C VAL A 795 -20.79 22.33 7.37
N LYS A 796 -19.79 22.42 6.48
CA LYS A 796 -19.97 22.85 5.07
C LYS A 796 -19.87 21.69 4.07
N ASN A 797 -19.14 20.63 4.41
CA ASN A 797 -18.67 19.62 3.47
C ASN A 797 -19.15 18.21 3.88
N GLU A 798 -20.41 17.88 3.57
CA GLU A 798 -20.89 16.49 3.63
C GLU A 798 -20.46 15.73 2.36
N PRO A 799 -20.12 14.43 2.44
CA PRO A 799 -19.89 13.61 1.25
C PRO A 799 -21.13 13.66 0.35
N GLY A 800 -20.96 14.16 -0.87
CA GLY A 800 -22.06 14.33 -1.82
C GLY A 800 -22.85 15.64 -1.70
N ARG A 801 -22.32 16.66 -1.03
CA ARG A 801 -22.68 18.07 -1.32
C ARG A 801 -21.40 18.87 -1.60
N PRO A 802 -21.34 19.64 -2.70
CA PRO A 802 -20.16 20.45 -3.00
C PRO A 802 -19.92 21.46 -1.89
N GLY A 803 -18.70 21.46 -1.37
CA GLY A 803 -18.26 22.46 -0.41
C GLY A 803 -18.27 23.84 -1.05
N ALA A 804 -18.78 24.84 -0.32
CA ALA A 804 -18.58 26.23 -0.71
C ALA A 804 -17.07 26.53 -0.71
N ALA A 805 -16.53 26.90 -1.87
CA ALA A 805 -15.14 27.29 -2.02
C ALA A 805 -14.75 28.34 -0.98
N SER A 806 -13.50 28.31 -0.52
CA SER A 806 -13.03 29.21 0.52
C SER A 806 -12.97 30.66 -0.01
N ASP A 807 -13.98 31.46 0.32
CA ASP A 807 -13.90 32.91 0.29
C ASP A 807 -12.82 33.39 1.29
N GLN A 808 -11.56 33.39 0.85
CA GLN A 808 -10.53 34.16 1.53
C GLN A 808 -10.81 35.65 1.32
N GLU A 809 -10.71 36.43 2.40
CA GLU A 809 -11.05 37.85 2.43
C GLU A 809 -10.16 38.68 1.50
N GLY A 810 -10.61 38.86 0.25
CA GLY A 810 -10.07 39.83 -0.68
C GLY A 810 -10.40 41.25 -0.22
N GLY A 811 -9.41 41.92 0.37
CA GLY A 811 -9.52 43.31 0.83
C GLY A 811 -10.03 44.28 -0.25
N SER A 812 -10.75 45.30 0.19
CA SER A 812 -11.50 46.21 -0.70
C SER A 812 -10.62 47.05 -1.63
N GLY A 813 -11.05 47.18 -2.89
CA GLY A 813 -10.46 48.05 -3.90
C GLY A 813 -11.34 48.15 -5.14
N GLY A 814 -12.23 49.16 -5.18
CA GLY A 814 -13.24 49.29 -6.25
C GLY A 814 -12.73 49.94 -7.55
N GLY A 815 -13.47 49.77 -8.66
CA GLY A 815 -13.06 50.36 -9.94
C GLY A 815 -13.91 50.04 -11.19
N GLY A 816 -15.24 50.21 -11.12
CA GLY A 816 -16.25 50.46 -12.20
C GLY A 816 -16.07 50.07 -13.69
N GLY A 817 -17.21 49.76 -14.35
CA GLY A 817 -17.39 50.06 -15.79
C GLY A 817 -18.37 49.19 -16.62
N GLY A 818 -19.51 49.77 -17.05
CA GLY A 818 -20.36 49.29 -18.18
C GLY A 818 -21.45 48.26 -17.82
N ARG A 819 -22.76 48.55 -17.86
CA ARG A 819 -23.66 48.76 -19.03
C ARG A 819 -23.72 47.53 -19.96
N THR A 820 -24.85 46.98 -20.40
CA THR A 820 -26.33 47.25 -20.31
C THR A 820 -27.04 46.02 -20.93
N GLY A 821 -28.31 45.65 -20.68
CA GLY A 821 -29.38 46.18 -19.83
C GLY A 821 -30.74 45.57 -20.25
N LEU A 822 -31.85 46.00 -19.61
CA LEU A 822 -33.27 45.82 -20.00
C LEU A 822 -33.84 44.36 -20.01
N GLY A 823 -34.98 44.06 -19.36
CA GLY A 823 -35.80 44.87 -18.44
C GLY A 823 -37.17 44.25 -18.13
N GLU A 824 -37.73 44.63 -16.96
CA GLU A 824 -39.18 44.74 -16.63
C GLU A 824 -40.05 43.44 -16.61
N THR A 825 -40.98 43.19 -15.68
CA THR A 825 -41.54 44.00 -14.56
C THR A 825 -42.15 43.14 -13.43
N GLN A 826 -42.09 43.63 -12.18
CA GLN A 826 -43.13 43.73 -11.11
C GLN A 826 -44.47 42.91 -11.27
N THR A 827 -45.22 42.42 -10.26
CA THR A 827 -45.32 42.44 -8.76
C THR A 827 -46.52 41.50 -8.37
N ASP A 828 -46.83 41.04 -7.14
CA ASP A 828 -46.32 41.26 -5.77
C ASP A 828 -46.64 40.06 -4.81
N ALA A 829 -46.30 40.22 -3.52
CA ALA A 829 -46.78 39.63 -2.26
C ALA A 829 -47.86 38.51 -2.22
N GLY A 830 -47.69 37.52 -1.31
CA GLY A 830 -48.82 36.67 -0.87
C GLY A 830 -48.56 35.39 -0.06
N SER A 831 -47.92 35.46 1.11
CA SER A 831 -48.17 34.62 2.31
C SER A 831 -48.51 33.09 2.20
N SER A 832 -47.64 32.28 2.82
CA SER A 832 -47.99 31.46 4.00
C SER A 832 -48.87 30.17 3.89
N VAL A 833 -48.20 29.02 4.03
CA VAL A 833 -48.45 27.99 5.09
C VAL A 833 -49.46 26.81 4.89
N TYR A 834 -48.96 25.63 5.33
CA TYR A 834 -49.60 24.41 5.88
C TYR A 834 -50.14 23.23 5.02
N THR A 835 -49.49 22.08 5.29
CA THR A 835 -49.99 20.69 5.48
C THR A 835 -50.61 19.84 4.36
N SER A 836 -49.97 18.68 4.23
CA SER A 836 -50.46 17.36 3.85
C SER A 836 -51.81 16.89 4.41
N ALA A 837 -52.63 16.27 3.56
CA ALA A 837 -53.38 15.00 3.73
C ALA A 837 -54.38 14.85 2.56
N GLY A 838 -54.77 13.68 2.04
CA GLY A 838 -54.28 12.31 2.24
C GLY A 838 -55.34 11.27 1.81
N THR A 839 -54.90 10.19 1.13
CA THR A 839 -55.55 8.86 1.05
C THR A 839 -56.84 8.69 0.20
N VAL A 840 -56.91 7.60 -0.62
CA VAL A 840 -57.95 6.52 -0.63
C VAL A 840 -58.18 5.82 -2.01
N ARG A 841 -57.91 4.50 -2.04
CA ARG A 841 -58.53 3.36 -2.80
C ARG A 841 -58.70 3.31 -4.34
N SER A 842 -57.94 2.38 -4.95
CA SER A 842 -58.36 1.17 -5.72
C SER A 842 -59.57 1.15 -6.68
N LYS A 843 -59.38 0.60 -7.89
CA LYS A 843 -59.94 -0.72 -8.36
C LYS A 843 -59.65 -1.05 -9.85
N GLY A 844 -59.44 -2.35 -10.14
CA GLY A 844 -59.53 -2.98 -11.49
C GLY A 844 -58.30 -2.81 -12.41
N GLY A 845 -57.90 -3.78 -13.25
CA GLY A 845 -58.29 -5.19 -13.40
C GLY A 845 -58.36 -5.67 -14.86
N ILE A 846 -57.86 -6.90 -15.14
CA ILE A 846 -58.12 -7.71 -16.37
C ILE A 846 -57.37 -7.19 -17.64
N SER A 847 -56.76 -7.97 -18.55
CA SER A 847 -56.68 -9.44 -18.77
C SER A 847 -55.34 -9.90 -19.38
N ARG A 848 -55.16 -11.23 -19.44
CA ARG A 848 -54.09 -11.93 -20.21
C ARG A 848 -54.46 -12.04 -21.70
N LEU A 849 -53.45 -12.11 -22.59
CA LEU A 849 -53.54 -12.83 -23.87
C LEU A 849 -52.21 -13.56 -24.13
N PHE A 850 -52.29 -14.87 -24.41
CA PHE A 850 -51.15 -15.75 -24.70
C PHE A 850 -51.06 -16.04 -26.20
N GLY A 851 -49.83 -16.08 -26.75
CA GLY A 851 -49.36 -17.30 -27.42
C GLY A 851 -49.20 -17.35 -28.96
N ARG A 852 -48.04 -17.94 -29.33
CA ARG A 852 -47.75 -18.83 -30.48
C ARG A 852 -47.30 -18.30 -31.86
N GLN A 853 -46.05 -18.68 -32.16
CA GLN A 853 -45.59 -19.56 -33.26
C GLN A 853 -44.99 -19.00 -34.57
N ASN A 854 -43.81 -19.55 -34.87
CA ASN A 854 -43.13 -19.75 -36.17
C ASN A 854 -42.60 -18.48 -36.87
N LYS A 855 -41.40 -18.46 -37.46
CA LYS A 855 -40.47 -19.54 -37.84
C LYS A 855 -39.09 -19.40 -37.16
#